data_AF-A0A935VI03-F1
#
_entry.id   AF-A0A935VI03-F1
#
_cell.length_a   1.000
_cell.length_b   1.000
_cell.length_c   1.000
_cell.angle_alpha   90.00
_cell.angle_beta   90.00
_cell.angle_gamma   90.00
#
_symmetry.space_group_name_H-M   'P 1'
#
loop_
_entity.id
_entity.type
_entity.pdbx_description
1 polymer ?
#
loop_
_entity_poly.entity_id
_entity_poly.type
_entity_poly.pdbx_seq_one_letter_code
_entity_poly.pdbx_strand_id
1 'polypeptide(L)'
;MNYFHPQNNLSGPSDHKTKSNQSSFLYNLQPKRMKNFKLTSSFRSWKMVTMSILSCLFTMVAIQSSVAQTNNYFGTSGTLSGSVWSTNPAGPYTSALNTTGGAIINFQNVASFTGASITVAGINASANASIGSNGGTISNHADGIVAIDVAPGVTLDFGTQAWTTSTTAGYIKNGDGVLALSGGAYGGGFTLNSGTVVLRGINAMGFKPTNSLIVNGGTISADGNQNLTGKYPNGIVIGGNFTIGATTGLASSSANITFSNNMALGNGTSRTVIIGGTGTYTFGGVVSGTGSNLTVDATAAGTLALTNTNTYSGTTTINGGTLDLNRTGGNTLPSSSNVVVNGGTLRVLTNQTLNNLTVGSGGTVYVASGVNLIINGTYAVSSTSNVNGGNVIINGILKIEQGGYPGNTGNWTFGIGGTLEFANTSGPYGINNEVWWPSAEATRPTNVHVSGTGGIQMNVSRTVSGNFEIHSQVAGTAVTLDGFVEINPGGYFSTAPNYGSASTLSYNTGGTYSRGMEWSSTFNPGYPHHVLITNNTSLDLGNAGTGVLRRCGGDLTINPSSALYMDFGANDMTQPLEINGNLDLFGTLSLSDVLGGDLKIRGDFNHYGTINTKDRAVFFDGTADQTIGGQLLELDFVVVDKASGDLILGDNLLCNKTLTLTNGKINTDGYQVEVICTGDISRTNGWVNGNLKVCIPTGATARTLAVGDANVYGGVDVSFGNVTASGDLTPTTAVTGGPPAIGAVPGGSGLSQTKYVNRKWTVTNTGVVFNNYNATFHFSAGDIAGGADPNNFIVGKKDGGSWSAPTVGTKTATSTQITGATSFSEFSVAEACVPPSIASISAAANPICGDATTTLSANSVMGDGATVTWWTATGGTGTPVGSGLTSNPVGPGTYYAYVTGHCGTAEISFMVNAKTNVDITGITPTANPICAEQTTTLTANGVIGDGAVVTWYTGPNGTGSNLGTGLSLPGAATGTTYCPCDRRLWCA
;
A
#
# COMPACT_ATOMS: atom_id res chain seq x y z
N MET A 1 -10.87 -41.57 -3.90
CA MET A 1 -10.39 -41.77 -5.28
C MET A 1 -9.44 -40.63 -5.61
N ASN A 2 -8.25 -40.98 -6.12
CA ASN A 2 -7.34 -40.18 -6.93
C ASN A 2 -6.65 -38.90 -6.38
N TYR A 3 -5.31 -38.95 -6.51
CA TYR A 3 -4.33 -37.90 -6.80
C TYR A 3 -3.50 -37.24 -5.67
N PHE A 4 -2.19 -37.51 -5.78
CA PHE A 4 -0.98 -36.71 -5.52
C PHE A 4 -0.63 -36.21 -4.10
N HIS A 5 0.53 -36.69 -3.65
CA HIS A 5 1.29 -36.25 -2.48
C HIS A 5 2.24 -35.09 -2.83
N PRO A 6 2.39 -34.07 -1.95
CA PRO A 6 3.37 -32.99 -2.08
C PRO A 6 4.65 -33.25 -1.27
N GLN A 7 5.74 -32.60 -1.66
CA GLN A 7 6.97 -32.45 -0.87
C GLN A 7 6.92 -31.16 -0.03
N ASN A 8 7.30 -31.28 1.25
CA ASN A 8 7.62 -30.17 2.14
C ASN A 8 9.14 -30.16 2.42
N ASN A 9 9.73 -28.97 2.32
CA ASN A 9 11.06 -28.61 2.81
C ASN A 9 10.92 -27.96 4.19
N LEU A 10 11.78 -28.34 5.16
CA LEU A 10 12.09 -27.54 6.35
C LEU A 10 13.55 -27.76 6.81
N SER A 11 14.33 -26.68 6.67
CA SER A 11 15.32 -26.05 7.58
C SER A 11 16.18 -26.83 8.61
N GLY A 12 17.52 -26.71 8.43
CA GLY A 12 18.56 -26.28 9.42
C GLY A 12 19.07 -27.26 10.50
N PRO A 13 20.16 -26.95 11.26
CA PRO A 13 21.15 -25.86 11.12
C PRO A 13 22.65 -26.25 11.40
N SER A 14 23.54 -25.26 11.15
CA SER A 14 24.81 -24.87 11.84
C SER A 14 25.71 -25.92 12.55
N ASP A 15 27.02 -25.92 12.22
CA ASP A 15 27.99 -25.48 13.23
C ASP A 15 29.36 -25.02 12.69
N HIS A 16 29.87 -24.00 13.35
CA HIS A 16 31.12 -23.26 13.14
C HIS A 16 32.30 -24.01 13.78
N LYS A 17 33.49 -24.07 13.12
CA LYS A 17 34.76 -23.83 13.82
C LYS A 17 35.94 -23.51 12.89
N THR A 18 36.65 -22.51 13.36
CA THR A 18 37.75 -21.69 12.84
C THR A 18 39.15 -22.33 12.85
N LYS A 19 40.07 -21.64 12.16
CA LYS A 19 41.55 -21.54 12.31
C LYS A 19 42.36 -22.42 11.34
N SER A 20 43.48 -21.99 10.77
CA SER A 20 44.19 -20.69 10.62
C SER A 20 45.50 -21.04 9.92
N ASN A 21 46.02 -20.15 9.04
CA ASN A 21 47.45 -19.87 8.82
C ASN A 21 48.34 -21.02 8.25
N GLN A 22 49.31 -20.87 7.33
CA GLN A 22 50.05 -19.77 6.69
C GLN A 22 50.74 -20.31 5.40
N SER A 23 51.19 -19.36 4.54
CA SER A 23 52.46 -19.33 3.80
C SER A 23 52.88 -20.45 2.82
N SER A 24 52.82 -20.11 1.53
CA SER A 24 53.89 -20.16 0.50
C SER A 24 55.04 -21.19 0.62
N PHE A 25 55.23 -22.03 -0.40
CA PHE A 25 56.50 -22.18 -1.18
C PHE A 25 56.36 -23.23 -2.33
N LEU A 26 56.65 -22.77 -3.55
CA LEU A 26 57.41 -23.39 -4.66
C LEU A 26 57.30 -24.87 -5.10
N TYR A 27 57.24 -25.00 -6.44
CA TYR A 27 57.70 -26.08 -7.35
C TYR A 27 57.20 -27.52 -7.14
N ASN A 28 56.39 -28.04 -8.09
CA ASN A 28 56.90 -29.17 -8.89
C ASN A 28 56.20 -29.41 -10.24
N LEU A 29 57.06 -29.88 -11.13
CA LEU A 29 56.98 -30.17 -12.55
C LEU A 29 56.21 -31.48 -12.87
N GLN A 30 55.63 -31.53 -14.09
CA GLN A 30 55.52 -32.72 -14.99
C GLN A 30 54.20 -33.56 -15.00
N PRO A 31 53.87 -34.24 -16.15
CA PRO A 31 52.63 -33.99 -16.89
C PRO A 31 51.81 -35.26 -17.27
N LYS A 32 50.77 -35.02 -18.10
CA LYS A 32 50.07 -35.97 -19.00
C LYS A 32 49.12 -37.00 -18.36
N ARG A 33 47.83 -36.90 -18.73
CA ARG A 33 47.18 -37.90 -19.62
C ARG A 33 45.82 -37.40 -20.12
N MET A 34 45.75 -37.18 -21.43
CA MET A 34 44.50 -37.09 -22.19
C MET A 34 43.78 -38.43 -22.20
N LYS A 35 42.45 -38.43 -22.02
CA LYS A 35 41.54 -39.42 -22.61
C LYS A 35 40.24 -38.74 -23.05
N ASN A 36 40.13 -38.57 -24.37
CA ASN A 36 38.97 -38.74 -25.24
C ASN A 36 37.58 -38.34 -24.74
N PHE A 37 36.97 -37.35 -25.39
CA PHE A 37 35.52 -37.29 -25.56
C PHE A 37 35.14 -37.10 -27.04
N LYS A 38 34.17 -37.90 -27.46
CA LYS A 38 33.69 -38.10 -28.84
C LYS A 38 32.90 -36.90 -29.36
N LEU A 39 33.09 -36.64 -30.66
CA LEU A 39 32.20 -35.86 -31.52
C LEU A 39 30.77 -36.42 -31.49
N THR A 40 29.79 -35.52 -31.36
CA THR A 40 28.45 -35.69 -31.97
C THR A 40 28.11 -34.45 -32.77
N SER A 41 27.60 -34.69 -33.96
CA SER A 41 27.27 -33.72 -35.01
C SER A 41 25.80 -33.32 -34.93
N SER A 42 25.50 -32.04 -35.13
CA SER A 42 24.28 -31.66 -35.85
C SER A 42 24.52 -30.34 -36.61
N PHE A 43 24.40 -30.44 -37.93
CA PHE A 43 24.41 -29.34 -38.89
C PHE A 43 22.98 -28.88 -39.14
N ARG A 44 22.73 -27.56 -39.16
CA ARG A 44 22.13 -26.80 -40.29
C ARG A 44 21.65 -25.42 -39.82
N SER A 45 22.38 -24.37 -40.17
CA SER A 45 22.01 -23.43 -41.25
C SER A 45 22.65 -22.05 -41.02
N TRP A 46 23.72 -21.75 -41.73
CA TRP A 46 23.93 -20.39 -42.22
C TRP A 46 24.73 -20.44 -43.52
N LYS A 47 24.05 -20.10 -44.63
CA LYS A 47 24.68 -19.80 -45.92
C LYS A 47 25.05 -18.32 -45.91
N MET A 48 26.18 -18.00 -46.53
CA MET A 48 26.79 -16.68 -46.73
C MET A 48 27.54 -16.12 -45.52
N VAL A 49 28.84 -16.44 -45.43
CA VAL A 49 29.99 -15.54 -45.63
C VAL A 49 31.21 -16.37 -45.19
N THR A 50 31.75 -17.15 -46.12
CA THR A 50 33.05 -17.82 -45.98
C THR A 50 33.79 -17.73 -47.32
N MET A 51 34.36 -16.57 -47.58
CA MET A 51 35.53 -16.40 -48.44
C MET A 51 36.48 -15.45 -47.70
N SER A 52 37.76 -15.81 -47.68
CA SER A 52 38.92 -14.96 -47.34
C SER A 52 39.71 -15.20 -46.04
N ILE A 53 39.66 -16.37 -45.39
CA ILE A 53 40.71 -16.77 -44.43
C ILE A 53 41.08 -18.25 -44.61
N LEU A 54 41.59 -18.61 -45.79
CA LEU A 54 42.37 -19.84 -46.00
C LEU A 54 43.22 -19.70 -47.27
N SER A 55 44.20 -18.79 -47.23
CA SER A 55 45.34 -18.79 -48.15
C SER A 55 46.44 -17.93 -47.55
N CYS A 56 47.34 -18.55 -46.78
CA CYS A 56 48.74 -18.14 -46.57
C CYS A 56 49.38 -19.00 -45.47
N LEU A 57 49.54 -20.30 -45.72
CA LEU A 57 50.65 -21.06 -45.16
C LEU A 57 51.02 -22.17 -46.15
N PHE A 58 52.26 -22.08 -46.67
CA PHE A 58 52.92 -23.00 -47.60
C PHE A 58 52.35 -23.17 -49.02
N THR A 59 52.88 -22.38 -49.95
CA THR A 59 53.20 -22.85 -51.30
C THR A 59 54.64 -22.43 -51.65
N MET A 60 55.60 -23.31 -51.34
CA MET A 60 56.81 -23.42 -52.13
C MET A 60 56.45 -24.17 -53.41
N VAL A 61 56.29 -23.44 -54.51
CA VAL A 61 56.61 -23.95 -55.84
C VAL A 61 57.56 -22.94 -56.46
N ALA A 62 58.82 -23.35 -56.55
CA ALA A 62 59.82 -22.71 -57.37
C ALA A 62 59.38 -22.79 -58.83
N ILE A 63 59.37 -21.64 -59.52
CA ILE A 63 60.22 -21.32 -60.68
C ILE A 63 59.85 -19.88 -61.08
N GLN A 64 60.70 -18.93 -60.68
CA GLN A 64 61.22 -17.83 -61.51
C GLN A 64 62.34 -17.14 -60.70
N SER A 65 63.58 -17.40 -61.11
CA SER A 65 64.86 -16.74 -60.75
C SER A 65 64.85 -15.82 -59.52
N SER A 66 65.26 -16.31 -58.35
CA SER A 66 65.77 -15.47 -57.26
C SER A 66 67.13 -14.90 -57.68
N VAL A 67 67.13 -13.74 -58.32
CA VAL A 67 68.34 -12.95 -58.52
C VAL A 67 68.75 -12.44 -57.12
N ALA A 68 70.01 -12.62 -56.72
CA ALA A 68 70.49 -12.12 -55.44
C ALA A 68 70.36 -10.59 -55.41
N GLN A 69 69.65 -10.04 -54.42
CA GLN A 69 69.52 -8.60 -54.23
C GLN A 69 70.88 -7.99 -53.93
N THR A 70 71.21 -6.88 -54.58
CA THR A 70 72.52 -6.22 -54.41
C THR A 70 72.40 -5.13 -53.34
N ASN A 71 73.11 -5.30 -52.22
CA ASN A 71 73.26 -4.26 -51.19
C ASN A 71 74.23 -3.18 -51.68
N ASN A 72 73.74 -1.95 -51.83
CA ASN A 72 74.51 -0.78 -52.20
C ASN A 72 74.54 0.20 -51.02
N TYR A 73 75.73 0.66 -50.65
CA TYR A 73 75.99 1.61 -49.58
C TYR A 73 76.28 2.98 -50.16
N PHE A 74 75.53 3.98 -49.73
CA PHE A 74 75.67 5.36 -50.17
C PHE A 74 76.85 6.04 -49.46
N GLY A 75 77.59 6.87 -50.19
CA GLY A 75 78.63 7.74 -49.63
C GLY A 75 78.07 8.89 -48.77
N THR A 76 78.81 10.00 -48.67
CA THR A 76 78.40 11.17 -47.86
C THR A 76 77.57 12.19 -48.63
N SER A 77 77.72 12.29 -49.96
CA SER A 77 76.95 13.23 -50.78
C SER A 77 76.91 12.87 -52.26
N GLY A 78 75.84 13.28 -52.96
CA GLY A 78 75.74 13.25 -54.42
C GLY A 78 74.39 12.77 -54.97
N THR A 79 74.29 12.65 -56.29
CA THR A 79 73.07 12.19 -56.98
C THR A 79 72.86 10.69 -56.80
N LEU A 80 71.64 10.24 -56.50
CA LEU A 80 71.32 8.82 -56.27
C LEU A 80 71.64 7.91 -57.47
N SER A 81 71.73 8.42 -58.70
CA SER A 81 72.15 7.66 -59.88
C SER A 81 73.64 7.79 -60.22
N GLY A 82 74.39 8.63 -59.48
CA GLY A 82 75.80 8.91 -59.74
C GLY A 82 76.75 7.85 -59.18
N SER A 83 78.05 8.07 -59.40
CA SER A 83 79.15 7.23 -58.91
C SER A 83 79.45 7.44 -57.42
N VAL A 84 78.45 7.21 -56.57
CA VAL A 84 78.47 7.48 -55.11
C VAL A 84 78.09 6.27 -54.27
N TRP A 85 78.12 5.09 -54.88
CA TRP A 85 77.75 3.81 -54.26
C TRP A 85 78.95 2.88 -54.11
N SER A 86 78.84 1.94 -53.17
CA SER A 86 79.73 0.79 -53.04
C SER A 86 78.92 -0.45 -52.68
N THR A 87 79.33 -1.65 -53.10
CA THR A 87 78.79 -2.91 -52.55
C THR A 87 79.49 -3.32 -51.25
N ASN A 88 80.58 -2.64 -50.88
CA ASN A 88 81.27 -2.78 -49.61
C ASN A 88 80.87 -1.64 -48.67
N PRO A 89 80.38 -1.91 -47.44
CA PRO A 89 80.02 -0.85 -46.49
C PRO A 89 81.18 0.08 -46.15
N ALA A 90 82.44 -0.37 -46.25
CA ALA A 90 83.63 0.44 -45.98
C ALA A 90 84.10 1.32 -47.17
N GLY A 91 83.44 1.24 -48.33
CA GLY A 91 83.87 1.94 -49.54
C GLY A 91 85.01 1.24 -50.31
N PRO A 92 85.64 1.93 -51.28
CA PRO A 92 85.37 3.30 -51.73
C PRO A 92 84.00 3.45 -52.43
N TYR A 93 83.34 4.59 -52.25
CA TYR A 93 82.00 4.90 -52.78
C TYR A 93 82.06 5.59 -54.15
N THR A 94 82.60 4.89 -55.15
CA THR A 94 82.88 5.45 -56.49
C THR A 94 82.14 4.73 -57.61
N SER A 95 81.21 3.85 -57.29
CA SER A 95 80.44 3.05 -58.26
C SER A 95 79.07 3.67 -58.52
N ALA A 96 78.54 3.50 -59.74
CA ALA A 96 77.14 3.80 -60.02
C ALA A 96 76.21 2.83 -59.28
N LEU A 97 74.94 3.21 -59.07
CA LEU A 97 73.95 2.34 -58.43
C LEU A 97 73.76 1.06 -59.26
N ASN A 98 74.06 -0.11 -58.69
CA ASN A 98 73.78 -1.37 -59.35
C ASN A 98 72.32 -1.77 -59.13
N THR A 99 71.51 -1.65 -60.18
CA THR A 99 70.07 -1.96 -60.19
C THR A 99 69.75 -3.40 -60.63
N THR A 100 70.77 -4.19 -61.02
CA THR A 100 70.58 -5.56 -61.53
C THR A 100 70.10 -6.48 -60.40
N GLY A 101 68.93 -7.10 -60.56
CA GLY A 101 68.38 -8.05 -59.58
C GLY A 101 67.67 -7.42 -58.37
N GLY A 102 67.44 -6.10 -58.35
CA GLY A 102 66.78 -5.38 -57.26
C GLY A 102 67.76 -4.86 -56.22
N ALA A 103 68.02 -3.54 -56.25
CA ALA A 103 68.99 -2.89 -55.37
C ALA A 103 68.39 -2.61 -53.98
N ILE A 104 69.07 -3.03 -52.91
CA ILE A 104 68.81 -2.52 -51.56
C ILE A 104 69.77 -1.35 -51.34
N ILE A 105 69.22 -0.16 -51.09
CA ILE A 105 70.03 1.03 -50.81
C ILE A 105 70.23 1.20 -49.30
N ASN A 106 71.46 1.49 -48.88
CA ASN A 106 71.85 1.60 -47.48
C ASN A 106 72.51 2.95 -47.22
N PHE A 107 71.85 3.81 -46.44
CA PHE A 107 72.40 5.07 -45.93
C PHE A 107 73.10 4.82 -44.59
N GLN A 108 74.40 4.54 -44.62
CA GLN A 108 75.19 4.23 -43.40
C GLN A 108 76.11 5.35 -42.94
N ASN A 109 76.33 6.37 -43.76
CA ASN A 109 77.07 7.57 -43.41
C ASN A 109 76.12 8.78 -43.36
N VAL A 110 76.50 9.85 -42.66
CA VAL A 110 75.74 11.11 -42.70
C VAL A 110 75.69 11.59 -44.15
N ALA A 111 74.49 11.69 -44.71
CA ALA A 111 74.29 11.85 -46.14
C ALA A 111 73.37 13.02 -46.50
N SER A 112 73.82 13.87 -47.43
CA SER A 112 72.96 14.78 -48.18
C SER A 112 72.92 14.34 -49.63
N PHE A 113 71.77 13.90 -50.12
CA PHE A 113 71.65 13.34 -51.48
C PHE A 113 70.78 14.20 -52.39
N THR A 114 71.07 14.12 -53.70
CA THR A 114 70.21 14.66 -54.76
C THR A 114 69.39 13.53 -55.35
N GLY A 115 68.09 13.73 -55.50
CA GLY A 115 67.19 12.74 -56.09
C GLY A 115 67.59 12.33 -57.50
N ALA A 116 67.22 11.10 -57.90
CA ALA A 116 67.34 10.63 -59.27
C ALA A 116 66.28 9.58 -59.61
N SER A 117 66.15 9.23 -60.89
CA SER A 117 65.35 8.08 -61.33
C SER A 117 66.10 6.78 -61.04
N ILE A 118 65.64 6.03 -60.04
CA ILE A 118 66.26 4.77 -59.60
C ILE A 118 65.17 3.72 -59.31
N THR A 119 65.57 2.45 -59.29
CA THR A 119 64.69 1.34 -58.91
C THR A 119 65.26 0.60 -57.69
N VAL A 120 64.45 0.41 -56.65
CA VAL A 120 64.88 -0.17 -55.36
C VAL A 120 64.04 -1.40 -54.98
N ALA A 121 64.67 -2.35 -54.29
CA ALA A 121 64.04 -3.49 -53.64
C ALA A 121 64.00 -3.35 -52.10
N GLY A 122 64.75 -2.41 -51.53
CA GLY A 122 64.82 -2.13 -50.10
C GLY A 122 65.52 -0.80 -49.84
N ILE A 123 65.19 -0.14 -48.73
CA ILE A 123 65.81 1.10 -48.28
C ILE A 123 66.16 0.97 -46.80
N ASN A 124 67.44 1.11 -46.46
CA ASN A 124 67.91 1.03 -45.08
C ASN A 124 68.64 2.33 -44.72
N ALA A 125 68.42 2.84 -43.52
CA ALA A 125 69.16 3.99 -42.98
C ALA A 125 69.64 3.70 -41.56
N SER A 126 70.96 3.69 -41.38
CA SER A 126 71.62 3.61 -40.06
C SER A 126 72.35 4.90 -39.69
N ALA A 127 72.33 5.90 -40.57
CA ALA A 127 72.78 7.27 -40.31
C ALA A 127 71.80 8.27 -40.93
N ASN A 128 71.80 9.51 -40.41
CA ASN A 128 70.91 10.56 -40.89
C ASN A 128 71.15 10.83 -42.39
N ALA A 129 70.08 10.83 -43.15
CA ALA A 129 70.11 11.10 -44.58
C ALA A 129 68.95 12.02 -44.98
N SER A 130 69.25 13.10 -45.68
CA SER A 130 68.24 14.07 -46.12
C SER A 130 68.43 14.44 -47.58
N ILE A 131 67.33 14.68 -48.29
CA ILE A 131 67.38 15.19 -49.64
C ILE A 131 67.78 16.67 -49.64
N GLY A 132 68.82 17.02 -50.40
CA GLY A 132 69.24 18.40 -50.63
C GLY A 132 68.54 19.04 -51.85
N SER A 133 68.19 18.23 -52.84
CA SER A 133 67.52 18.68 -54.06
C SER A 133 66.76 17.52 -54.73
N ASN A 134 65.51 17.76 -55.14
CA ASN A 134 64.69 16.75 -55.80
C ASN A 134 65.20 16.41 -57.21
N GLY A 135 65.00 15.16 -57.64
CA GLY A 135 65.28 14.75 -59.02
C GLY A 135 64.73 13.36 -59.35
N GLY A 136 64.18 13.18 -60.55
CA GLY A 136 63.65 11.88 -61.03
C GLY A 136 62.60 11.22 -60.13
N THR A 137 62.42 9.90 -60.26
CA THR A 137 61.44 9.09 -59.50
C THR A 137 62.09 7.87 -58.84
N ILE A 138 61.80 7.64 -57.56
CA ILE A 138 62.16 6.38 -56.87
C ILE A 138 61.08 5.33 -57.17
N SER A 139 61.44 4.30 -57.93
CA SER A 139 60.56 3.20 -58.36
C SER A 139 60.83 1.91 -57.59
N ASN A 140 59.83 1.02 -57.49
CA ASN A 140 59.99 -0.28 -56.83
C ASN A 140 60.39 -1.35 -57.85
N HIS A 141 61.30 -2.23 -57.46
CA HIS A 141 61.66 -3.38 -58.27
C HIS A 141 60.43 -4.27 -58.47
N ALA A 142 60.13 -4.59 -59.74
CA ALA A 142 58.95 -5.35 -60.16
C ALA A 142 57.62 -4.81 -59.61
N ASP A 143 57.53 -3.50 -59.32
CA ASP A 143 56.37 -2.87 -58.68
C ASP A 143 55.89 -3.60 -57.41
N GLY A 144 56.84 -4.20 -56.67
CA GLY A 144 56.57 -4.92 -55.43
C GLY A 144 56.41 -4.01 -54.21
N ILE A 145 56.21 -4.64 -53.06
CA ILE A 145 56.19 -3.98 -51.75
C ILE A 145 57.63 -3.90 -51.23
N VAL A 146 58.11 -2.68 -50.92
CA VAL A 146 59.50 -2.42 -50.52
C VAL A 146 59.58 -2.08 -49.03
N ALA A 147 60.49 -2.73 -48.32
CA ALA A 147 60.79 -2.39 -46.93
C ALA A 147 61.67 -1.13 -46.82
N ILE A 148 61.35 -0.28 -45.85
CA ILE A 148 62.09 0.91 -45.46
C ILE A 148 62.45 0.77 -43.98
N ASP A 149 63.70 0.45 -43.69
CA ASP A 149 64.21 0.21 -42.34
C ASP A 149 65.01 1.44 -41.88
N VAL A 150 64.53 2.15 -40.85
CA VAL A 150 65.22 3.32 -40.31
C VAL A 150 65.60 3.05 -38.86
N ALA A 151 66.89 3.03 -38.56
CA ALA A 151 67.41 2.69 -37.24
C ALA A 151 66.98 3.69 -36.17
N PRO A 152 66.95 3.30 -34.87
CA PRO A 152 66.64 4.22 -33.78
C PRO A 152 67.52 5.47 -33.79
N GLY A 153 66.94 6.64 -33.56
CA GLY A 153 67.65 7.93 -33.55
C GLY A 153 68.03 8.48 -34.93
N VAL A 154 67.75 7.73 -36.00
CA VAL A 154 68.06 8.13 -37.38
C VAL A 154 66.86 8.81 -38.03
N THR A 155 67.14 9.86 -38.80
CA THR A 155 66.18 10.52 -39.69
C THR A 155 66.55 10.25 -41.15
N LEU A 156 65.59 9.71 -41.89
CA LEU A 156 65.62 9.58 -43.33
C LEU A 156 64.55 10.52 -43.91
N ASP A 157 64.98 11.65 -44.46
CA ASP A 157 64.10 12.69 -44.99
C ASP A 157 64.21 12.80 -46.51
N PHE A 158 63.20 12.29 -47.21
CA PHE A 158 63.08 12.38 -48.66
C PHE A 158 62.41 13.68 -49.13
N GLY A 159 62.09 14.62 -48.23
CA GLY A 159 61.51 15.92 -48.59
C GLY A 159 60.30 15.76 -49.50
N THR A 160 60.37 16.40 -50.67
CA THR A 160 59.34 16.36 -51.72
C THR A 160 59.74 15.51 -52.94
N GLN A 161 60.69 14.57 -52.78
CA GLN A 161 61.12 13.64 -53.82
C GLN A 161 59.92 12.86 -54.39
N ALA A 162 59.89 12.67 -55.71
CA ALA A 162 58.85 11.86 -56.35
C ALA A 162 59.12 10.36 -56.17
N TRP A 163 58.04 9.63 -55.87
CA TRP A 163 58.00 8.17 -55.75
C TRP A 163 57.07 7.56 -56.80
N THR A 164 57.16 6.23 -56.97
CA THR A 164 56.36 5.48 -57.95
C THR A 164 54.88 5.83 -57.95
N THR A 165 54.27 5.73 -59.13
CA THR A 165 52.83 5.87 -59.36
C THR A 165 52.16 4.52 -59.68
N SER A 166 52.87 3.41 -59.52
CA SER A 166 52.35 2.06 -59.82
C SER A 166 51.23 1.65 -58.86
N THR A 167 50.21 0.99 -59.39
CA THR A 167 49.05 0.53 -58.61
C THR A 167 49.36 -0.65 -57.69
N THR A 168 50.45 -1.38 -57.91
CA THR A 168 50.83 -2.56 -57.10
C THR A 168 52.00 -2.31 -56.16
N ALA A 169 52.78 -1.27 -56.41
CA ALA A 169 53.91 -0.90 -55.56
C ALA A 169 53.43 -0.40 -54.20
N GLY A 170 54.09 -0.82 -53.12
CA GLY A 170 53.77 -0.43 -51.74
C GLY A 170 55.00 -0.34 -50.86
N TYR A 171 54.82 0.05 -49.59
CA TYR A 171 55.94 0.21 -48.65
C TYR A 171 55.64 -0.32 -47.26
N ILE A 172 56.67 -0.84 -46.58
CA ILE A 172 56.63 -1.24 -45.18
C ILE A 172 57.69 -0.45 -44.43
N LYS A 173 57.30 0.40 -43.48
CA LYS A 173 58.21 1.14 -42.61
C LYS A 173 58.50 0.33 -41.34
N ASN A 174 59.77 0.00 -41.12
CA ASN A 174 60.28 -0.63 -39.89
C ASN A 174 61.34 0.23 -39.20
N GLY A 175 61.71 -0.18 -37.99
CA GLY A 175 62.73 0.46 -37.15
C GLY A 175 62.24 1.76 -36.52
N ASP A 176 62.82 2.14 -35.38
CA ASP A 176 62.25 3.21 -34.54
C ASP A 176 62.61 4.63 -35.01
N GLY A 177 63.40 4.75 -36.07
CA GLY A 177 63.76 6.04 -36.66
C GLY A 177 62.63 6.74 -37.41
N VAL A 178 62.93 7.94 -37.89
CA VAL A 178 62.02 8.86 -38.57
C VAL A 178 62.15 8.72 -40.08
N LEU A 179 61.03 8.48 -40.76
CA LEU A 179 60.91 8.56 -42.20
C LEU A 179 60.03 9.77 -42.56
N ALA A 180 60.58 10.75 -43.28
CA ALA A 180 59.82 11.89 -43.79
C ALA A 180 59.74 11.82 -45.32
N LEU A 181 58.54 11.94 -45.89
CA LEU A 181 58.34 11.89 -47.34
C LEU A 181 57.03 12.55 -47.75
N SER A 182 56.99 13.11 -48.97
CA SER A 182 55.73 13.48 -49.66
C SER A 182 55.05 12.30 -50.35
N GLY A 183 55.79 11.20 -50.55
CA GLY A 183 55.35 9.96 -51.20
C GLY A 183 54.97 10.09 -52.67
N GLY A 184 54.21 9.10 -53.15
CA GLY A 184 53.82 8.94 -54.55
C GLY A 184 52.41 8.37 -54.68
N ALA A 185 51.82 8.48 -55.87
CA ALA A 185 50.46 7.99 -56.13
C ALA A 185 50.45 6.48 -56.43
N TYR A 186 50.94 5.66 -55.50
CA TYR A 186 50.98 4.20 -55.61
C TYR A 186 49.78 3.52 -54.94
N GLY A 187 49.62 2.19 -55.12
CA GLY A 187 48.43 1.43 -54.69
C GLY A 187 48.63 0.10 -53.97
N GLY A 188 49.86 -0.35 -53.76
CA GLY A 188 50.18 -1.59 -53.04
C GLY A 188 50.06 -1.51 -51.53
N GLY A 189 49.67 -0.36 -50.98
CA GLY A 189 49.51 -0.14 -49.55
C GLY A 189 50.73 0.44 -48.85
N PHE A 190 50.51 0.89 -47.62
CA PHE A 190 51.55 1.32 -46.70
C PHE A 190 51.36 0.63 -45.35
N THR A 191 52.41 0.01 -44.82
CA THR A 191 52.41 -0.62 -43.51
C THR A 191 53.40 0.09 -42.59
N LEU A 192 52.94 0.59 -41.45
CA LEU A 192 53.78 1.12 -40.39
C LEU A 192 53.93 0.08 -39.27
N ASN A 193 55.13 -0.48 -39.11
CA ASN A 193 55.44 -1.40 -38.03
C ASN A 193 55.97 -0.67 -36.79
N SER A 194 56.93 0.25 -36.96
CA SER A 194 57.47 1.06 -35.87
C SER A 194 58.14 2.36 -36.34
N GLY A 195 58.53 3.19 -35.37
CA GLY A 195 59.14 4.50 -35.60
C GLY A 195 58.14 5.58 -36.02
N THR A 196 58.63 6.64 -36.64
CA THR A 196 57.81 7.80 -37.02
C THR A 196 57.75 7.96 -38.53
N VAL A 197 56.55 8.22 -39.06
CA VAL A 197 56.35 8.70 -40.44
C VAL A 197 55.88 10.15 -40.38
N VAL A 198 56.66 11.06 -40.95
CA VAL A 198 56.30 12.47 -41.12
C VAL A 198 55.80 12.69 -42.55
N LEU A 199 54.49 12.96 -42.65
CA LEU A 199 53.80 13.24 -43.89
C LEU A 199 54.17 14.65 -44.36
N ARG A 200 55.00 14.75 -45.40
CA ARG A 200 55.31 16.02 -46.09
C ARG A 200 54.36 16.32 -47.25
N GLY A 201 53.33 15.50 -47.42
CA GLY A 201 52.30 15.65 -48.44
C GLY A 201 51.19 14.60 -48.33
N ILE A 202 50.06 14.85 -48.97
CA ILE A 202 48.85 14.03 -48.86
C ILE A 202 48.96 12.61 -49.46
N ASN A 203 50.03 12.35 -50.25
CA ASN A 203 50.28 11.05 -50.87
C ASN A 203 51.47 10.32 -50.21
N ALA A 204 51.93 10.78 -49.05
CA ALA A 204 53.05 10.20 -48.32
C ALA A 204 52.89 8.69 -48.03
N MET A 205 51.65 8.21 -48.00
CA MET A 205 51.30 6.81 -47.78
C MET A 205 50.40 6.23 -48.93
N GLY A 206 50.45 6.80 -50.14
CA GLY A 206 49.72 6.30 -51.32
C GLY A 206 48.28 6.82 -51.50
N PHE A 207 47.65 6.52 -52.65
CA PHE A 207 46.27 6.94 -52.97
C PHE A 207 45.53 6.11 -54.06
N LYS A 208 46.18 5.19 -54.79
CA LYS A 208 45.48 4.49 -55.90
C LYS A 208 44.32 3.62 -55.38
N PRO A 209 43.37 3.21 -56.25
CA PRO A 209 42.15 2.49 -55.84
C PRO A 209 42.34 1.25 -54.96
N THR A 210 43.49 0.57 -55.04
CA THR A 210 43.82 -0.61 -54.23
C THR A 210 44.55 -0.31 -52.93
N ASN A 211 44.82 0.96 -52.63
CA ASN A 211 45.65 1.36 -51.50
C ASN A 211 44.96 1.07 -50.16
N SER A 212 45.75 0.53 -49.23
CA SER A 212 45.37 0.29 -47.83
C SER A 212 46.44 0.86 -46.89
N LEU A 213 46.07 1.14 -45.65
CA LEU A 213 46.99 1.52 -44.59
C LEU A 213 46.91 0.51 -43.45
N ILE A 214 48.05 -0.03 -43.05
CA ILE A 214 48.16 -0.92 -41.88
C ILE A 214 49.06 -0.23 -40.84
N VAL A 215 48.58 -0.07 -39.62
CA VAL A 215 49.33 0.55 -38.51
C VAL A 215 49.48 -0.46 -37.38
N ASN A 216 50.64 -1.12 -37.32
CA ASN A 216 50.97 -2.08 -36.28
C ASN A 216 51.66 -1.43 -35.07
N GLY A 217 52.06 -0.15 -35.17
CA GLY A 217 52.75 0.58 -34.12
C GLY A 217 53.21 1.97 -34.59
N GLY A 218 54.04 2.63 -33.79
CA GLY A 218 54.75 3.84 -34.20
C GLY A 218 53.95 5.14 -34.14
N THR A 219 54.40 6.15 -34.88
CA THR A 219 53.81 7.50 -34.93
C THR A 219 53.50 7.92 -36.38
N ILE A 220 52.30 8.44 -36.61
CA ILE A 220 51.97 9.18 -37.84
C ILE A 220 51.93 10.67 -37.51
N SER A 221 52.73 11.45 -38.21
CA SER A 221 52.91 12.88 -37.96
C SER A 221 52.91 13.67 -39.26
N ALA A 222 52.84 15.00 -39.20
CA ALA A 222 52.89 15.83 -40.40
C ALA A 222 53.63 17.15 -40.14
N ASP A 223 54.26 17.71 -41.16
CA ASP A 223 54.93 19.02 -41.11
C ASP A 223 53.97 20.19 -41.38
N GLY A 224 52.73 19.88 -41.76
CA GLY A 224 51.63 20.82 -41.96
C GLY A 224 50.28 20.09 -41.96
N ASN A 225 49.18 20.79 -42.27
CA ASN A 225 47.86 20.16 -42.32
C ASN A 225 47.78 19.16 -43.48
N GLN A 226 47.37 17.92 -43.19
CA GLN A 226 47.22 16.85 -44.17
C GLN A 226 45.79 16.32 -44.20
N ASN A 227 45.13 16.51 -45.34
CA ASN A 227 43.83 15.91 -45.62
C ASN A 227 44.01 14.64 -46.46
N LEU A 228 43.91 13.48 -45.81
CA LEU A 228 44.04 12.15 -46.40
C LEU A 228 42.68 11.55 -46.78
N THR A 229 41.69 12.40 -47.07
CA THR A 229 40.38 11.97 -47.53
C THR A 229 40.50 11.14 -48.82
N GLY A 230 39.92 9.94 -48.80
CA GLY A 230 39.90 9.00 -49.91
C GLY A 230 41.24 8.28 -50.18
N LYS A 231 42.26 8.46 -49.34
CA LYS A 231 43.61 7.90 -49.57
C LYS A 231 43.72 6.38 -49.43
N TYR A 232 42.78 5.74 -48.74
CA TYR A 232 42.82 4.30 -48.46
C TYR A 232 41.49 3.62 -48.80
N PRO A 233 41.12 3.48 -50.08
CA PRO A 233 39.83 2.91 -50.47
C PRO A 233 39.60 1.48 -49.96
N ASN A 234 40.67 0.70 -49.79
CA ASN A 234 40.61 -0.64 -49.19
C ASN A 234 40.59 -0.63 -47.64
N GLY A 235 40.51 0.56 -47.02
CA GLY A 235 40.40 0.75 -45.58
C GLY A 235 41.73 0.90 -44.86
N ILE A 236 41.61 1.19 -43.56
CA ILE A 236 42.71 1.34 -42.61
C ILE A 236 42.59 0.22 -41.56
N VAL A 237 43.67 -0.50 -41.29
CA VAL A 237 43.72 -1.56 -40.27
C VAL A 237 44.67 -1.14 -39.16
N ILE A 238 44.18 -1.12 -37.93
CA ILE A 238 44.98 -0.83 -36.74
C ILE A 238 45.38 -2.17 -36.09
N GLY A 239 46.62 -2.57 -36.36
CA GLY A 239 47.24 -3.79 -35.82
C GLY A 239 47.90 -3.61 -34.45
N GLY A 240 48.17 -2.38 -34.02
CA GLY A 240 48.78 -2.05 -32.72
C GLY A 240 48.42 -0.65 -32.21
N ASN A 241 48.87 -0.34 -30.99
CA ASN A 241 48.76 1.01 -30.44
C ASN A 241 49.67 1.97 -31.22
N PHE A 242 49.23 3.20 -31.44
CA PHE A 242 50.02 4.16 -32.22
C PHE A 242 49.83 5.59 -31.71
N THR A 243 50.76 6.45 -32.07
CA THR A 243 50.71 7.89 -31.80
C THR A 243 50.31 8.64 -33.07
N ILE A 244 49.52 9.69 -32.93
CA ILE A 244 49.20 10.62 -34.00
C ILE A 244 49.55 12.05 -33.57
N GLY A 245 50.29 12.78 -34.40
CA GLY A 245 50.79 14.12 -34.08
C GLY A 245 52.31 14.19 -33.90
N ALA A 246 52.82 15.37 -33.58
CA ALA A 246 54.26 15.64 -33.53
C ALA A 246 54.95 14.99 -32.31
N THR A 247 55.90 14.09 -32.58
CA THR A 247 56.82 13.54 -31.57
C THR A 247 58.29 13.88 -31.86
N THR A 248 58.54 14.63 -32.93
CA THR A 248 59.87 14.99 -33.43
C THR A 248 59.89 16.46 -33.87
N GLY A 249 61.08 17.07 -33.91
CA GLY A 249 61.23 18.46 -34.36
C GLY A 249 60.95 18.70 -35.85
N LEU A 250 60.83 17.64 -36.66
CA LEU A 250 60.46 17.74 -38.08
C LEU A 250 58.97 17.90 -38.31
N ALA A 251 58.14 17.49 -37.35
CA ALA A 251 56.70 17.59 -37.43
C ALA A 251 56.19 18.88 -36.79
N SER A 252 55.08 19.39 -37.30
CA SER A 252 54.39 20.55 -36.71
C SER A 252 53.47 20.08 -35.57
N SER A 253 53.65 20.67 -34.38
CA SER A 253 52.84 20.34 -33.20
C SER A 253 51.37 20.73 -33.33
N SER A 254 51.01 21.58 -34.28
CA SER A 254 49.62 22.01 -34.54
C SER A 254 49.05 21.43 -35.84
N ALA A 255 49.73 20.48 -36.48
CA ALA A 255 49.26 19.88 -37.72
C ALA A 255 47.94 19.12 -37.52
N ASN A 256 46.97 19.40 -38.37
CA ASN A 256 45.73 18.63 -38.46
C ASN A 256 45.91 17.47 -39.44
N ILE A 257 45.43 16.28 -39.09
CA ILE A 257 45.46 15.10 -39.97
C ILE A 257 44.04 14.54 -40.09
N THR A 258 43.52 14.41 -41.30
CA THR A 258 42.16 13.90 -41.55
C THR A 258 42.20 12.60 -42.34
N PHE A 259 41.59 11.54 -41.81
CA PHE A 259 41.32 10.29 -42.50
C PHE A 259 39.82 10.15 -42.73
N SER A 260 39.37 9.82 -43.95
CA SER A 260 37.94 9.61 -44.24
C SER A 260 37.55 8.16 -44.50
N ASN A 261 38.54 7.26 -44.59
CA ASN A 261 38.32 5.84 -44.88
C ASN A 261 38.00 5.07 -43.60
N ASN A 262 37.25 3.97 -43.74
CA ASN A 262 36.89 3.12 -42.61
C ASN A 262 38.13 2.55 -41.91
N MET A 263 38.07 2.48 -40.58
CA MET A 263 39.17 2.03 -39.73
C MET A 263 38.74 0.81 -38.93
N ALA A 264 39.51 -0.28 -39.03
CA ALA A 264 39.26 -1.52 -38.30
C ALA A 264 40.25 -1.67 -37.14
N LEU A 265 39.75 -1.73 -35.90
CA LEU A 265 40.55 -1.92 -34.69
C LEU A 265 41.00 -3.38 -34.50
N GLY A 266 40.28 -4.33 -35.11
CA GLY A 266 40.37 -5.77 -34.82
C GLY A 266 39.16 -6.27 -34.02
N ASN A 267 39.14 -7.56 -33.70
CA ASN A 267 38.07 -8.21 -32.91
C ASN A 267 38.61 -8.56 -31.51
N GLY A 268 37.91 -8.13 -30.45
CA GLY A 268 38.28 -8.41 -29.07
C GLY A 268 39.59 -7.77 -28.62
N THR A 269 40.01 -6.68 -29.26
CA THR A 269 41.30 -6.01 -29.01
C THR A 269 41.12 -4.68 -28.30
N SER A 270 42.09 -4.26 -27.48
CA SER A 270 42.15 -2.88 -26.97
C SER A 270 43.19 -2.09 -27.76
N ARG A 271 42.79 -0.97 -28.35
CA ARG A 271 43.68 -0.10 -29.14
C ARG A 271 43.81 1.26 -28.48
N THR A 272 45.04 1.71 -28.29
CA THR A 272 45.35 3.05 -27.78
C THR A 272 45.81 3.93 -28.93
N VAL A 273 45.16 5.09 -29.06
CA VAL A 273 45.57 6.20 -29.91
C VAL A 273 46.15 7.27 -29.00
N ILE A 274 47.44 7.52 -29.13
CA ILE A 274 48.14 8.53 -28.33
C ILE A 274 48.18 9.83 -29.13
N ILE A 275 47.70 10.92 -28.54
CA ILE A 275 47.76 12.25 -29.14
C ILE A 275 49.13 12.87 -28.82
N GLY A 276 49.96 13.00 -29.85
CA GLY A 276 51.34 13.50 -29.76
C GLY A 276 51.48 15.03 -29.88
N GLY A 277 50.52 15.71 -30.49
CA GLY A 277 50.56 17.17 -30.70
C GLY A 277 49.22 17.85 -30.41
N THR A 278 49.20 19.18 -30.46
CA THR A 278 48.04 20.06 -30.18
C THR A 278 47.02 20.20 -31.32
N GLY A 279 47.28 19.58 -32.49
CA GLY A 279 46.36 19.60 -33.62
C GLY A 279 45.06 18.82 -33.42
N THR A 280 44.19 18.86 -34.43
CA THR A 280 42.98 18.05 -34.53
C THR A 280 43.20 16.89 -35.50
N TYR A 281 43.02 15.67 -35.01
CA TYR A 281 43.16 14.44 -35.77
C TYR A 281 41.77 13.86 -36.01
N THR A 282 41.30 13.87 -37.25
CA THR A 282 39.92 13.48 -37.59
C THR A 282 39.87 12.09 -38.18
N PHE A 283 39.09 11.20 -37.57
CA PHE A 283 38.64 9.95 -38.16
C PHE A 283 37.20 10.12 -38.65
N GLY A 284 37.04 10.32 -39.95
CA GLY A 284 35.77 10.53 -40.64
C GLY A 284 35.19 9.29 -41.32
N GLY A 285 35.93 8.18 -41.36
CA GLY A 285 35.36 6.87 -41.66
C GLY A 285 34.74 6.22 -40.43
N VAL A 286 34.06 5.08 -40.63
CA VAL A 286 33.56 4.26 -39.52
C VAL A 286 34.74 3.60 -38.82
N VAL A 287 34.92 3.87 -37.52
CA VAL A 287 35.78 3.06 -36.65
C VAL A 287 34.99 1.83 -36.20
N SER A 288 35.56 0.64 -36.44
CA SER A 288 34.86 -0.64 -36.30
C SER A 288 35.71 -1.67 -35.53
N GLY A 289 35.03 -2.62 -34.87
CA GLY A 289 35.68 -3.71 -34.14
C GLY A 289 34.77 -4.33 -33.08
N THR A 290 34.27 -5.53 -33.36
CA THR A 290 33.44 -6.29 -32.41
C THR A 290 34.23 -6.57 -31.14
N GLY A 291 33.66 -6.23 -29.98
CA GLY A 291 34.30 -6.40 -28.67
C GLY A 291 35.57 -5.59 -28.45
N SER A 292 35.92 -4.67 -29.35
CA SER A 292 37.17 -3.92 -29.26
C SER A 292 37.01 -2.60 -28.50
N ASN A 293 37.97 -2.30 -27.64
CA ASN A 293 38.05 -1.07 -26.86
C ASN A 293 38.88 -0.01 -27.60
N LEU A 294 38.49 1.25 -27.46
CA LEU A 294 39.27 2.40 -27.92
C LEU A 294 39.75 3.19 -26.69
N THR A 295 41.06 3.32 -26.54
CA THR A 295 41.67 4.22 -25.55
C THR A 295 42.24 5.44 -26.27
N VAL A 296 41.88 6.63 -25.82
CA VAL A 296 42.51 7.90 -26.18
C VAL A 296 43.45 8.27 -25.05
N ASP A 297 44.73 8.36 -25.38
CA ASP A 297 45.76 8.84 -24.47
C ASP A 297 46.43 10.06 -25.08
N ALA A 298 47.25 10.77 -24.33
CA ALA A 298 47.87 11.98 -24.82
C ALA A 298 49.20 12.29 -24.13
N THR A 299 50.16 12.74 -24.92
CA THR A 299 51.35 13.47 -24.45
C THR A 299 51.25 14.98 -24.69
N ALA A 300 50.20 15.43 -25.40
CA ALA A 300 49.89 16.83 -25.67
C ALA A 300 48.37 17.10 -25.70
N ALA A 301 47.95 18.35 -25.51
CA ALA A 301 46.53 18.73 -25.37
C ALA A 301 45.71 18.75 -26.69
N GLY A 302 46.05 17.91 -27.67
CA GLY A 302 45.33 17.85 -28.95
C GLY A 302 43.96 17.16 -28.87
N THR A 303 43.32 17.07 -30.03
CA THR A 303 41.95 16.52 -30.16
C THR A 303 41.92 15.36 -31.15
N LEU A 304 41.31 14.24 -30.75
CA LEU A 304 40.85 13.19 -31.66
C LEU A 304 39.35 13.41 -31.95
N ALA A 305 38.98 13.55 -33.22
CA ALA A 305 37.60 13.79 -33.62
C ALA A 305 37.01 12.59 -34.38
N LEU A 306 35.91 12.06 -33.86
CA LEU A 306 35.09 11.05 -34.53
C LEU A 306 33.88 11.73 -35.16
N THR A 307 33.71 11.57 -36.47
CA THR A 307 32.69 12.32 -37.24
C THR A 307 31.71 11.42 -38.00
N ASN A 308 31.80 10.09 -37.83
CA ASN A 308 30.93 9.10 -38.45
C ASN A 308 30.26 8.18 -37.42
N THR A 309 29.34 7.32 -37.85
CA THR A 309 28.64 6.36 -36.98
C THR A 309 29.58 5.20 -36.69
N ASN A 310 30.26 5.22 -35.54
CA ASN A 310 31.20 4.18 -35.18
C ASN A 310 30.47 2.92 -34.69
N THR A 311 31.07 1.76 -34.92
CA THR A 311 30.42 0.45 -34.68
C THR A 311 31.27 -0.51 -33.84
N TYR A 312 32.40 -0.06 -33.29
CA TYR A 312 33.10 -0.83 -32.27
C TYR A 312 32.25 -0.91 -30.99
N SER A 313 32.28 -2.07 -30.32
CA SER A 313 31.33 -2.37 -29.25
C SER A 313 31.95 -2.49 -27.85
N GLY A 314 33.26 -2.23 -27.71
CA GLY A 314 33.92 -2.17 -26.41
C GLY A 314 33.82 -0.80 -25.75
N THR A 315 34.49 -0.67 -24.61
CA THR A 315 34.55 0.58 -23.84
C THR A 315 35.43 1.61 -24.54
N THR A 316 35.01 2.88 -24.49
CA THR A 316 35.85 4.01 -24.86
C THR A 316 36.47 4.62 -23.61
N THR A 317 37.79 4.67 -23.53
CA THR A 317 38.52 5.24 -22.38
C THR A 317 39.29 6.48 -22.81
N ILE A 318 39.23 7.56 -22.05
CA ILE A 318 39.90 8.83 -22.35
C ILE A 318 40.82 9.17 -21.17
N ASN A 319 42.11 8.88 -21.31
CA ASN A 319 43.11 9.11 -20.28
C ASN A 319 43.77 10.50 -20.38
N GLY A 320 43.71 11.13 -21.56
CA GLY A 320 44.31 12.44 -21.80
C GLY A 320 43.82 13.05 -23.12
N GLY A 321 44.14 14.33 -23.35
CA GLY A 321 43.72 15.07 -24.54
C GLY A 321 42.19 15.24 -24.60
N THR A 322 41.66 15.47 -25.80
CA THR A 322 40.21 15.62 -26.05
C THR A 322 39.71 14.58 -27.04
N LEU A 323 38.59 13.91 -26.74
CA LEU A 323 37.80 13.13 -27.70
C LEU A 323 36.53 13.91 -28.08
N ASP A 324 36.40 14.25 -29.36
CA ASP A 324 35.22 14.87 -29.93
C ASP A 324 34.26 13.85 -30.51
N LEU A 325 33.00 13.89 -30.05
CA LEU A 325 31.88 13.20 -30.66
C LEU A 325 31.10 14.19 -31.53
N ASN A 326 31.39 14.20 -32.83
CA ASN A 326 30.96 15.25 -33.75
C ASN A 326 30.34 14.70 -35.06
N ARG A 327 29.57 13.62 -34.97
CA ARG A 327 28.79 13.11 -36.10
C ARG A 327 27.53 13.94 -36.32
N THR A 328 27.36 14.47 -37.53
CA THR A 328 26.09 15.10 -37.95
C THR A 328 24.92 14.12 -37.76
N GLY A 329 23.90 14.54 -37.02
CA GLY A 329 22.75 13.69 -36.66
C GLY A 329 22.92 12.88 -35.36
N GLY A 330 23.97 13.11 -34.57
CA GLY A 330 24.13 12.56 -33.22
C GLY A 330 24.74 11.16 -33.18
N ASN A 331 24.66 10.41 -32.08
CA ASN A 331 25.11 9.01 -31.91
C ASN A 331 26.40 8.69 -32.68
N THR A 332 27.46 9.41 -32.33
CA THR A 332 28.81 9.15 -32.86
C THR A 332 29.31 7.79 -32.37
N LEU A 333 28.99 7.46 -31.12
CA LEU A 333 29.14 6.13 -30.53
C LEU A 333 27.79 5.38 -30.50
N PRO A 334 27.80 4.04 -30.53
CA PRO A 334 26.61 3.24 -30.25
C PRO A 334 25.97 3.58 -28.91
N SER A 335 24.63 3.49 -28.81
CA SER A 335 23.92 3.73 -27.54
C SER A 335 24.23 2.71 -26.45
N SER A 336 24.76 1.53 -26.82
CA SER A 336 25.25 0.50 -25.90
C SER A 336 26.65 0.78 -25.35
N SER A 337 27.33 1.83 -25.82
CA SER A 337 28.72 2.11 -25.45
C SER A 337 28.85 2.57 -24.01
N ASN A 338 29.89 2.06 -23.35
CA ASN A 338 30.38 2.58 -22.08
C ASN A 338 31.54 3.54 -22.36
N VAL A 339 31.59 4.66 -21.64
CA VAL A 339 32.67 5.64 -21.73
C VAL A 339 33.28 5.88 -20.35
N VAL A 340 34.60 5.90 -20.28
CA VAL A 340 35.38 6.22 -19.08
C VAL A 340 36.26 7.42 -19.39
N VAL A 341 36.19 8.46 -18.55
CA VAL A 341 36.99 9.68 -18.66
C VAL A 341 37.89 9.78 -17.43
N ASN A 342 39.20 9.68 -17.61
CA ASN A 342 40.19 9.57 -16.54
C ASN A 342 41.43 10.41 -16.85
N GLY A 343 41.30 11.74 -16.74
CA GLY A 343 42.39 12.70 -16.99
C GLY A 343 42.27 13.50 -18.29
N GLY A 344 41.45 13.05 -19.25
CA GLY A 344 41.16 13.79 -20.49
C GLY A 344 39.77 14.40 -20.53
N THR A 345 39.38 14.90 -21.72
CA THR A 345 38.08 15.54 -21.96
C THR A 345 37.24 14.75 -22.97
N LEU A 346 36.00 14.41 -22.60
CA LEU A 346 34.96 14.00 -23.53
C LEU A 346 34.17 15.23 -23.98
N ARG A 347 34.14 15.52 -25.27
CA ARG A 347 33.40 16.65 -25.84
C ARG A 347 32.28 16.17 -26.75
N VAL A 348 31.04 16.36 -26.30
CA VAL A 348 29.81 15.98 -27.00
C VAL A 348 29.29 17.18 -27.80
N LEU A 349 29.56 17.19 -29.10
CA LEU A 349 29.21 18.29 -30.01
C LEU A 349 27.89 18.07 -30.75
N THR A 350 27.36 16.85 -30.71
CA THR A 350 26.08 16.45 -31.31
C THR A 350 25.38 15.44 -30.39
N ASN A 351 24.06 15.28 -30.52
CA ASN A 351 23.27 14.46 -29.59
C ASN A 351 23.89 13.06 -29.41
N GLN A 352 24.07 12.59 -28.18
CA GLN A 352 24.71 11.30 -27.93
C GLN A 352 23.93 10.54 -26.86
N THR A 353 23.63 9.28 -27.13
CA THR A 353 23.17 8.33 -26.10
C THR A 353 24.30 7.40 -25.72
N LEU A 354 24.53 7.19 -24.43
CA LEU A 354 25.49 6.21 -23.89
C LEU A 354 24.77 5.24 -22.95
N ASN A 355 25.38 4.08 -22.76
CA ASN A 355 24.95 3.15 -21.73
C ASN A 355 25.49 3.62 -20.37
N ASN A 356 26.80 3.58 -20.16
CA ASN A 356 27.43 4.08 -18.94
C ASN A 356 28.43 5.19 -19.24
N LEU A 357 28.56 6.12 -18.31
CA LEU A 357 29.57 7.17 -18.31
C LEU A 357 30.25 7.22 -16.93
N THR A 358 31.54 6.99 -16.87
CA THR A 358 32.32 7.11 -15.63
C THR A 358 33.30 8.26 -15.77
N VAL A 359 33.26 9.20 -14.82
CA VAL A 359 34.20 10.32 -14.75
C VAL A 359 35.06 10.15 -13.49
N GLY A 360 36.29 9.72 -13.72
CA GLY A 360 37.33 9.54 -12.71
C GLY A 360 38.16 10.81 -12.51
N SER A 361 39.25 10.69 -11.74
CA SER A 361 40.14 11.80 -11.41
C SER A 361 40.63 12.54 -12.65
N GLY A 362 40.54 13.88 -12.64
CA GLY A 362 40.96 14.75 -13.73
C GLY A 362 40.16 14.63 -15.03
N GLY A 363 39.13 13.80 -15.09
CA GLY A 363 38.24 13.69 -16.24
C GLY A 363 37.31 14.90 -16.37
N THR A 364 37.01 15.31 -17.61
CA THR A 364 36.05 16.38 -17.90
C THR A 364 35.04 15.94 -18.94
N VAL A 365 33.76 16.25 -18.73
CA VAL A 365 32.72 16.13 -19.77
C VAL A 365 32.24 17.52 -20.17
N TYR A 366 32.17 17.74 -21.48
CA TYR A 366 31.58 18.93 -22.09
C TYR A 366 30.44 18.53 -23.00
N VAL A 367 29.29 19.17 -22.83
CA VAL A 367 28.14 19.06 -23.73
C VAL A 367 27.86 20.42 -24.35
N ALA A 368 27.87 20.51 -25.68
CA ALA A 368 27.63 21.75 -26.41
C ALA A 368 26.19 22.29 -26.21
N SER A 369 26.00 23.59 -26.40
CA SER A 369 24.67 24.20 -26.29
C SER A 369 23.68 23.60 -27.29
N GLY A 370 22.45 23.34 -26.84
CA GLY A 370 21.40 22.70 -27.65
C GLY A 370 21.58 21.20 -27.91
N VAL A 371 22.62 20.58 -27.34
CA VAL A 371 22.92 19.15 -27.52
C VAL A 371 22.44 18.34 -26.32
N ASN A 372 21.93 17.14 -26.59
CA ASN A 372 21.51 16.18 -25.58
C ASN A 372 22.57 15.09 -25.37
N LEU A 373 23.03 14.92 -24.13
CA LEU A 373 23.70 13.72 -23.66
C LEU A 373 22.71 12.88 -22.85
N ILE A 374 22.39 11.68 -23.32
CA ILE A 374 21.44 10.76 -22.67
C ILE A 374 22.21 9.58 -22.09
N ILE A 375 22.00 9.28 -20.81
CA ILE A 375 22.60 8.13 -20.12
C ILE A 375 21.50 7.14 -19.72
N ASN A 376 21.55 5.93 -20.29
CA ASN A 376 20.56 4.87 -20.02
C ASN A 376 20.91 3.98 -18.82
N GLY A 377 22.21 3.81 -18.54
CA GLY A 377 22.74 3.10 -17.38
C GLY A 377 23.20 4.08 -16.31
N THR A 378 24.44 3.95 -15.86
CA THR A 378 25.01 4.77 -14.77
C THR A 378 25.92 5.87 -15.29
N TYR A 379 25.67 7.10 -14.85
CA TYR A 379 26.62 8.19 -14.87
C TYR A 379 27.30 8.28 -13.50
N ALA A 380 28.48 7.67 -13.35
CA ALA A 380 29.26 7.70 -12.11
C ALA A 380 30.28 8.84 -12.12
N VAL A 381 30.35 9.62 -11.04
CA VAL A 381 31.25 10.76 -10.90
C VAL A 381 32.02 10.65 -9.59
N SER A 382 33.35 10.56 -9.66
CA SER A 382 34.27 10.51 -8.51
C SER A 382 35.29 11.65 -8.48
N SER A 383 35.12 12.65 -9.35
CA SER A 383 35.97 13.85 -9.40
C SER A 383 35.17 15.12 -9.72
N THR A 384 35.85 16.27 -9.66
CA THR A 384 35.27 17.57 -9.97
C THR A 384 35.52 17.93 -11.44
N SER A 385 34.43 18.16 -12.20
CA SER A 385 34.30 19.09 -13.34
C SER A 385 33.56 18.48 -14.54
N ASN A 386 32.29 18.82 -14.67
CA ASN A 386 31.64 18.86 -15.99
C ASN A 386 31.28 20.31 -16.30
N VAL A 387 31.56 20.72 -17.53
CA VAL A 387 31.23 22.05 -18.05
C VAL A 387 30.18 21.83 -19.13
N ASN A 388 28.92 21.83 -18.73
CA ASN A 388 27.80 21.58 -19.63
C ASN A 388 27.20 22.91 -20.09
N GLY A 389 27.24 23.17 -21.40
CA GLY A 389 26.43 24.21 -22.05
C GLY A 389 25.09 23.68 -22.60
N GLY A 390 24.93 22.36 -22.68
CA GLY A 390 23.75 21.65 -23.21
C GLY A 390 22.88 20.95 -22.16
N ASN A 391 22.22 19.87 -22.58
CA ASN A 391 21.27 19.09 -21.77
C ASN A 391 21.85 17.71 -21.41
N VAL A 392 21.78 17.33 -20.13
CA VAL A 392 22.09 15.99 -19.65
C VAL A 392 20.80 15.32 -19.19
N ILE A 393 20.50 14.15 -19.76
CA ILE A 393 19.28 13.39 -19.48
C ILE A 393 19.68 12.06 -18.85
N ILE A 394 19.19 11.82 -17.64
CA ILE A 394 19.48 10.62 -16.85
C ILE A 394 18.25 9.71 -16.87
N ASN A 395 18.30 8.66 -17.69
CA ASN A 395 17.25 7.62 -17.70
C ASN A 395 17.55 6.51 -16.70
N GLY A 396 18.83 6.27 -16.39
CA GLY A 396 19.27 5.32 -15.37
C GLY A 396 19.64 6.02 -14.06
N ILE A 397 20.92 5.97 -13.69
CA ILE A 397 21.41 6.45 -12.39
C ILE A 397 22.43 7.58 -12.59
N LEU A 398 22.27 8.70 -11.89
CA LEU A 398 23.37 9.63 -11.60
C LEU A 398 23.98 9.24 -10.25
N LYS A 399 25.17 8.66 -10.26
CA LYS A 399 25.86 8.18 -9.05
C LYS A 399 27.00 9.12 -8.68
N ILE A 400 26.88 9.73 -7.51
CA ILE A 400 27.89 10.62 -6.94
C ILE A 400 28.73 9.83 -5.94
N GLU A 401 29.97 9.55 -6.31
CA GLU A 401 30.93 8.85 -5.45
C GLU A 401 31.75 9.84 -4.62
N GLN A 402 32.66 9.34 -3.78
CA GLN A 402 33.49 10.20 -2.93
C GLN A 402 34.26 11.24 -3.76
N GLY A 403 34.11 12.53 -3.42
CA GLY A 403 34.74 13.64 -4.15
C GLY A 403 34.08 14.00 -5.48
N GLY A 404 33.00 13.32 -5.87
CA GLY A 404 32.28 13.55 -7.11
C GLY A 404 31.54 14.89 -7.13
N TYR A 405 31.64 15.60 -8.24
CA TYR A 405 30.81 16.78 -8.51
C TYR A 405 30.38 16.80 -9.98
N PRO A 406 29.11 16.49 -10.27
CA PRO A 406 28.60 16.44 -11.65
C PRO A 406 28.64 17.77 -12.41
N GLY A 407 29.07 18.88 -11.79
CA GLY A 407 29.07 20.22 -12.38
C GLY A 407 27.88 21.06 -11.89
N ASN A 408 27.78 22.33 -12.30
CA ASN A 408 26.63 23.17 -11.94
C ASN A 408 26.17 24.10 -13.07
N THR A 409 26.29 23.61 -14.30
CA THR A 409 25.87 24.31 -15.52
C THR A 409 25.05 23.39 -16.42
N GLY A 410 24.38 23.98 -17.41
CA GLY A 410 23.52 23.26 -18.34
C GLY A 410 22.18 22.85 -17.72
N ASN A 411 21.37 22.12 -18.49
CA ASN A 411 20.10 21.59 -18.05
C ASN A 411 20.24 20.11 -17.67
N TRP A 412 19.68 19.72 -16.54
CA TRP A 412 19.62 18.33 -16.12
C TRP A 412 18.16 17.88 -16.05
N THR A 413 17.90 16.66 -16.48
CA THR A 413 16.56 16.09 -16.47
C THR A 413 16.66 14.61 -16.15
N PHE A 414 15.89 14.16 -15.17
CA PHE A 414 15.71 12.74 -14.93
C PHE A 414 14.52 12.26 -15.75
N GLY A 415 14.73 11.17 -16.50
CA GLY A 415 13.64 10.46 -17.17
C GLY A 415 12.73 9.77 -16.15
N ILE A 416 11.63 9.19 -16.64
CA ILE A 416 10.73 8.39 -15.81
C ILE A 416 11.52 7.22 -15.20
N GLY A 417 11.60 7.18 -13.86
CA GLY A 417 12.35 6.16 -13.12
C GLY A 417 13.84 6.46 -12.93
N GLY A 418 14.33 7.61 -13.39
CA GLY A 418 15.72 8.03 -13.16
C GLY A 418 16.02 8.21 -11.67
N THR A 419 17.19 7.72 -11.24
CA THR A 419 17.62 7.72 -9.84
C THR A 419 18.84 8.62 -9.63
N LEU A 420 18.83 9.40 -8.56
CA LEU A 420 20.01 10.08 -8.03
C LEU A 420 20.57 9.27 -6.85
N GLU A 421 21.81 8.80 -6.97
CA GLU A 421 22.47 8.01 -5.93
C GLU A 421 23.65 8.77 -5.31
N PHE A 422 23.68 8.85 -3.98
CA PHE A 422 24.79 9.34 -3.19
C PHE A 422 25.55 8.16 -2.59
N ALA A 423 26.74 7.88 -3.11
CA ALA A 423 27.62 6.78 -2.73
C ALA A 423 28.93 7.28 -2.08
N ASN A 424 28.93 8.49 -1.51
CA ASN A 424 30.05 9.05 -0.75
C ASN A 424 30.32 8.24 0.52
N THR A 425 31.59 7.94 0.79
CA THR A 425 31.99 7.04 1.87
C THR A 425 32.39 7.76 3.16
N SER A 426 32.69 9.06 3.09
CA SER A 426 33.12 9.85 4.24
C SER A 426 32.56 11.27 4.21
N GLY A 427 31.98 11.70 5.34
CA GLY A 427 31.32 12.99 5.50
C GLY A 427 30.03 13.13 4.68
N PRO A 428 29.05 13.92 5.16
CA PRO A 428 27.81 14.10 4.43
C PRO A 428 28.04 14.93 3.17
N TYR A 429 27.45 14.50 2.05
CA TYR A 429 27.49 15.25 0.80
C TYR A 429 26.61 16.49 0.91
N GLY A 430 27.19 17.67 0.76
CA GLY A 430 26.46 18.94 0.83
C GLY A 430 25.63 19.19 -0.43
N ILE A 431 24.33 19.43 -0.25
CA ILE A 431 23.37 19.71 -1.32
C ILE A 431 22.88 21.14 -1.16
N ASN A 432 23.28 22.01 -2.08
CA ASN A 432 22.91 23.40 -2.15
C ASN A 432 21.90 23.56 -3.30
N ASN A 433 22.08 24.56 -4.16
CA ASN A 433 21.19 24.78 -5.30
C ASN A 433 21.77 24.20 -6.59
N GLU A 434 22.21 22.95 -6.58
CA GLU A 434 22.81 22.34 -7.76
C GLU A 434 21.76 22.04 -8.85
N VAL A 435 22.12 22.33 -10.09
CA VAL A 435 21.24 22.11 -11.25
C VAL A 435 21.02 20.63 -11.57
N TRP A 436 21.93 19.74 -11.15
CA TRP A 436 21.77 18.28 -11.33
C TRP A 436 20.79 17.65 -10.33
N TRP A 437 20.27 18.40 -9.37
CA TRP A 437 19.06 18.04 -8.64
C TRP A 437 18.01 19.14 -8.87
N PRO A 438 17.34 19.16 -10.03
CA PRO A 438 16.33 20.15 -10.34
C PRO A 438 15.18 20.15 -9.33
N SER A 439 14.57 21.30 -9.08
CA SER A 439 13.38 21.41 -8.23
C SER A 439 12.07 21.25 -9.01
N ALA A 440 12.05 21.48 -10.31
CA ALA A 440 10.84 21.39 -11.13
C ALA A 440 10.40 19.93 -11.33
N GLU A 441 9.11 19.66 -11.13
CA GLU A 441 8.51 18.31 -11.17
C GLU A 441 8.84 17.53 -12.45
N ALA A 442 8.77 18.19 -13.61
CA ALA A 442 9.06 17.57 -14.91
C ALA A 442 10.52 17.15 -15.13
N THR A 443 11.44 17.54 -14.24
CA THR A 443 12.89 17.36 -14.43
C THR A 443 13.62 16.79 -13.22
N ARG A 444 13.01 16.85 -12.03
CA ARG A 444 13.61 16.38 -10.78
C ARG A 444 13.76 14.85 -10.79
N PRO A 445 14.72 14.27 -10.04
CA PRO A 445 14.74 12.83 -9.81
C PRO A 445 13.45 12.37 -9.11
N THR A 446 12.87 11.27 -9.60
CA THR A 446 11.75 10.61 -8.92
C THR A 446 12.26 9.77 -7.75
N ASN A 447 13.42 9.13 -7.90
CA ASN A 447 14.04 8.28 -6.89
C ASN A 447 15.37 8.88 -6.43
N VAL A 448 15.65 8.80 -5.12
CA VAL A 448 16.95 9.20 -4.55
C VAL A 448 17.42 8.15 -3.55
N HIS A 449 18.67 7.71 -3.69
CA HIS A 449 19.27 6.66 -2.89
C HIS A 449 20.49 7.23 -2.16
N VAL A 450 20.48 7.21 -0.84
CA VAL A 450 21.64 7.53 0.00
C VAL A 450 22.28 6.21 0.42
N SER A 451 23.10 5.64 -0.48
CA SER A 451 23.73 4.33 -0.32
C SER A 451 25.09 4.40 0.38
N GLY A 452 25.77 5.54 0.27
CA GLY A 452 27.08 5.78 0.86
C GLY A 452 27.02 6.02 2.37
N THR A 453 28.00 5.48 3.09
CA THR A 453 28.11 5.63 4.55
C THR A 453 28.30 7.08 5.00
N GLY A 454 28.71 8.00 4.11
CA GLY A 454 28.88 9.41 4.43
C GLY A 454 27.57 10.17 4.67
N GLY A 455 26.45 9.72 4.09
CA GLY A 455 25.16 10.40 4.19
C GLY A 455 25.09 11.71 3.39
N ILE A 456 24.07 12.52 3.64
CA ILE A 456 23.84 13.80 2.95
C ILE A 456 23.48 14.94 3.91
N GLN A 457 23.87 16.16 3.53
CA GLN A 457 23.57 17.41 4.22
C GLN A 457 22.76 18.31 3.27
N MET A 458 21.47 18.45 3.53
CA MET A 458 20.58 19.33 2.77
C MET A 458 20.76 20.78 3.23
N ASN A 459 21.20 21.68 2.33
CA ASN A 459 21.22 23.12 2.57
C ASN A 459 20.06 23.85 1.88
N VAL A 460 19.29 23.13 1.08
CA VAL A 460 18.02 23.58 0.46
C VAL A 460 16.98 22.48 0.57
N SER A 461 15.70 22.84 0.42
CA SER A 461 14.64 21.85 0.33
C SER A 461 14.53 21.27 -1.09
N ARG A 462 14.25 19.97 -1.15
CA ARG A 462 13.98 19.21 -2.38
C ARG A 462 12.80 18.28 -2.13
N THR A 463 12.14 17.87 -3.21
CA THR A 463 11.03 16.93 -3.17
C THR A 463 11.43 15.63 -3.86
N VAL A 464 11.07 14.50 -3.25
CA VAL A 464 11.20 13.15 -3.82
C VAL A 464 9.82 12.51 -3.78
N SER A 465 9.27 12.18 -4.95
CA SER A 465 7.91 11.63 -5.11
C SER A 465 7.88 10.12 -5.35
N GLY A 466 9.02 9.50 -5.65
CA GLY A 466 9.18 8.05 -5.72
C GLY A 466 9.91 7.51 -4.48
N ASN A 467 10.90 6.65 -4.72
CA ASN A 467 11.63 5.99 -3.64
C ASN A 467 12.72 6.91 -3.06
N PHE A 468 12.72 7.05 -1.74
CA PHE A 468 13.77 7.68 -0.95
C PHE A 468 14.41 6.64 -0.03
N GLU A 469 15.47 5.99 -0.50
CA GLU A 469 16.16 4.91 0.23
C GLU A 469 17.37 5.46 0.97
N ILE A 470 17.49 5.19 2.27
CA ILE A 470 18.60 5.70 3.09
C ILE A 470 19.33 4.61 3.88
N HIS A 471 20.65 4.58 3.75
CA HIS A 471 21.58 3.72 4.49
C HIS A 471 22.52 4.52 5.41
N SER A 472 22.38 5.84 5.42
CA SER A 472 23.14 6.75 6.27
C SER A 472 22.31 8.00 6.61
N GLN A 473 22.95 8.96 7.28
CA GLN A 473 22.35 10.20 7.75
C GLN A 473 21.73 11.03 6.62
N VAL A 474 20.54 11.59 6.89
CA VAL A 474 19.97 12.75 6.18
C VAL A 474 19.82 13.90 7.18
N ALA A 475 20.54 15.00 6.96
CA ALA A 475 20.57 16.15 7.86
C ALA A 475 20.33 17.48 7.14
N GLY A 476 20.16 18.57 7.91
CA GLY A 476 20.07 19.93 7.41
C GLY A 476 18.64 20.42 7.20
N THR A 477 18.31 20.88 5.99
CA THR A 477 16.98 21.37 5.60
C THR A 477 16.04 20.20 5.32
N ALA A 478 14.76 20.32 5.70
CA ALA A 478 13.78 19.26 5.49
C ALA A 478 13.58 18.92 4.00
N VAL A 479 13.68 17.62 3.68
CA VAL A 479 13.28 17.05 2.39
C VAL A 479 11.77 16.83 2.41
N THR A 480 11.10 17.07 1.29
CA THR A 480 9.68 16.72 1.11
C THR A 480 9.58 15.36 0.45
N LEU A 481 8.88 14.43 1.09
CA LEU A 481 8.77 13.03 0.70
C LEU A 481 7.30 12.73 0.41
N ASP A 482 6.96 12.40 -0.83
CA ASP A 482 5.58 12.14 -1.26
C ASP A 482 5.46 10.78 -1.98
N GLY A 483 6.33 9.85 -1.57
CA GLY A 483 6.38 8.49 -2.08
C GLY A 483 6.91 7.53 -1.01
N PHE A 484 7.60 6.47 -1.41
CA PHE A 484 8.09 5.46 -0.49
C PHE A 484 9.41 5.89 0.14
N VAL A 485 9.48 5.93 1.47
CA VAL A 485 10.68 6.31 2.23
C VAL A 485 11.18 5.07 2.94
N GLU A 486 12.34 4.55 2.58
CA GLU A 486 12.87 3.31 3.14
C GLU A 486 14.11 3.57 3.99
N ILE A 487 14.00 3.31 5.28
CA ILE A 487 15.11 3.34 6.22
C ILE A 487 15.73 1.95 6.29
N ASN A 488 16.94 1.84 5.75
CA ASN A 488 17.76 0.63 5.74
C ASN A 488 18.78 0.64 6.89
N PRO A 489 19.51 -0.47 7.15
CA PRO A 489 20.54 -0.51 8.19
C PRO A 489 21.54 0.66 8.05
N GLY A 490 21.71 1.45 9.12
CA GLY A 490 22.57 2.65 9.16
C GLY A 490 21.86 3.95 8.77
N GLY A 491 20.67 3.90 8.17
CA GLY A 491 19.89 5.07 7.77
C GLY A 491 19.20 5.77 8.94
N TYR A 492 19.24 7.10 8.96
CA TYR A 492 18.48 7.90 9.94
C TYR A 492 18.31 9.35 9.50
N PHE A 493 17.25 9.99 9.98
CA PHE A 493 17.03 11.42 9.81
C PHE A 493 17.50 12.18 11.05
N SER A 494 18.39 13.15 10.86
CA SER A 494 18.75 14.16 11.89
C SER A 494 17.89 15.41 11.82
N THR A 495 17.24 15.64 10.67
CA THR A 495 16.22 16.66 10.47
C THR A 495 14.93 15.97 10.07
N ALA A 496 13.83 16.34 10.73
CA ALA A 496 12.52 15.81 10.39
C ALA A 496 12.14 16.15 8.93
N PRO A 497 11.72 15.18 8.10
CA PRO A 497 11.27 15.42 6.74
C PRO A 497 9.80 15.90 6.72
N ASN A 498 9.38 16.51 5.61
CA ASN A 498 7.96 16.78 5.34
C ASN A 498 7.36 15.60 4.57
N TYR A 499 6.26 15.04 5.03
CA TYR A 499 5.56 13.94 4.39
C TYR A 499 4.33 14.45 3.63
N GLY A 500 4.22 14.09 2.37
CA GLY A 500 2.98 14.26 1.61
C GLY A 500 2.00 13.13 1.88
N SER A 501 0.75 13.27 1.39
CA SER A 501 -0.31 12.29 1.66
C SER A 501 -0.10 10.95 0.95
N ALA A 502 0.74 10.89 -0.09
CA ALA A 502 1.08 9.63 -0.76
C ALA A 502 2.26 8.91 -0.11
N SER A 503 2.83 9.45 0.98
CA SER A 503 4.05 8.93 1.57
C SER A 503 3.84 7.69 2.43
N THR A 504 4.79 6.76 2.34
CA THR A 504 4.90 5.61 3.25
C THR A 504 6.29 5.58 3.84
N LEU A 505 6.40 5.71 5.17
CA LEU A 505 7.65 5.53 5.90
C LEU A 505 7.83 4.06 6.27
N SER A 506 8.83 3.41 5.66
CA SER A 506 9.19 2.01 5.89
C SER A 506 10.45 1.88 6.73
N TYR A 507 10.35 1.18 7.85
CA TYR A 507 11.47 0.75 8.68
C TYR A 507 11.92 -0.66 8.25
N ASN A 508 13.04 -0.75 7.52
CA ASN A 508 13.54 -1.96 6.85
C ASN A 508 14.93 -2.38 7.39
N THR A 509 15.16 -2.29 8.70
CA THR A 509 16.51 -2.32 9.27
C THR A 509 17.06 -3.68 9.72
N GLY A 510 16.25 -4.74 9.76
CA GLY A 510 16.76 -6.07 10.11
C GLY A 510 16.97 -6.32 11.61
N GLY A 511 16.73 -5.33 12.48
CA GLY A 511 17.01 -5.42 13.92
C GLY A 511 16.37 -4.31 14.72
N THR A 512 16.94 -3.99 15.89
CA THR A 512 16.44 -2.86 16.69
C THR A 512 16.76 -1.53 16.01
N TYR A 513 15.73 -0.72 15.83
CA TYR A 513 15.87 0.64 15.33
C TYR A 513 15.38 1.65 16.36
N SER A 514 16.30 2.50 16.82
CA SER A 514 15.96 3.65 17.66
C SER A 514 15.51 4.79 16.77
N ARG A 515 14.22 5.13 16.83
CA ARG A 515 13.59 6.20 16.04
C ARG A 515 14.42 7.50 16.06
N GLY A 516 14.71 8.06 14.90
CA GLY A 516 15.33 9.37 14.69
C GLY A 516 14.29 10.49 14.58
N MET A 517 14.51 11.48 13.71
CA MET A 517 13.57 12.61 13.53
C MET A 517 12.43 12.33 12.53
N GLU A 518 12.45 11.18 11.84
CA GLU A 518 11.48 10.78 10.81
C GLU A 518 10.04 10.72 11.33
N TRP A 519 9.81 10.42 12.60
CA TRP A 519 8.48 10.41 13.20
C TRP A 519 8.45 11.15 14.54
N SER A 520 8.59 12.47 14.51
CA SER A 520 8.87 13.30 15.69
C SER A 520 7.76 14.27 16.09
N SER A 521 6.65 14.33 15.34
CA SER A 521 5.58 15.30 15.55
C SER A 521 4.19 14.76 15.12
N THR A 522 3.18 15.64 15.16
CA THR A 522 1.80 15.35 14.72
C THR A 522 1.38 16.21 13.51
N PHE A 523 2.31 16.97 12.94
CA PHE A 523 2.18 17.81 11.76
C PHE A 523 3.56 18.01 11.12
N ASN A 524 3.62 18.28 9.82
CA ASN A 524 4.92 18.41 9.15
C ASN A 524 5.79 19.55 9.72
N PRO A 525 7.12 19.35 9.84
CA PRO A 525 7.88 18.14 9.53
C PRO A 525 7.82 17.06 10.63
N GLY A 526 8.06 15.80 10.28
CA GLY A 526 8.16 14.66 11.22
C GLY A 526 6.85 13.91 11.47
N TYR A 527 5.89 14.06 10.56
CA TYR A 527 4.54 13.47 10.66
C TYR A 527 4.29 12.55 9.45
N PRO A 528 4.65 11.25 9.52
CA PRO A 528 4.47 10.33 8.42
C PRO A 528 2.98 10.11 8.10
N HIS A 529 2.65 9.91 6.81
CA HIS A 529 1.30 9.56 6.43
C HIS A 529 1.03 8.07 6.70
N HIS A 530 1.52 7.18 5.86
CA HIS A 530 1.51 5.74 6.14
C HIS A 530 2.83 5.31 6.79
N VAL A 531 2.78 4.29 7.65
CA VAL A 531 3.96 3.71 8.29
C VAL A 531 3.95 2.19 8.10
N LEU A 532 5.10 1.65 7.68
CA LEU A 532 5.34 0.23 7.52
C LEU A 532 6.55 -0.19 8.37
N ILE A 533 6.40 -1.22 9.19
CA ILE A 533 7.52 -1.82 9.92
C ILE A 533 7.71 -3.24 9.40
N THR A 534 8.92 -3.53 8.89
CA THR A 534 9.18 -4.79 8.19
C THR A 534 10.61 -5.31 8.41
N ASN A 535 10.93 -6.43 7.75
CA ASN A 535 12.25 -7.07 7.77
C ASN A 535 12.77 -7.30 9.19
N ASN A 536 11.94 -7.89 10.05
CA ASN A 536 12.28 -8.17 11.45
C ASN A 536 12.72 -6.93 12.26
N THR A 537 12.29 -5.73 11.86
CA THR A 537 12.63 -4.51 12.57
C THR A 537 11.88 -4.42 13.89
N SER A 538 12.59 -4.15 14.98
CA SER A 538 12.02 -3.78 16.29
C SER A 538 12.18 -2.28 16.48
N LEU A 539 11.10 -1.52 16.29
CA LEU A 539 11.09 -0.06 16.40
C LEU A 539 10.91 0.36 17.86
N ASP A 540 11.88 1.09 18.39
CA ASP A 540 11.77 1.85 19.63
C ASP A 540 11.17 3.22 19.32
N LEU A 541 9.85 3.36 19.55
CA LEU A 541 9.10 4.58 19.23
C LEU A 541 9.45 5.74 20.18
N GLY A 542 9.74 5.42 21.45
CA GLY A 542 9.94 6.41 22.51
C GLY A 542 11.31 7.08 22.51
N ASN A 543 12.29 6.51 21.78
CA ASN A 543 13.62 7.09 21.66
C ASN A 543 13.57 8.59 21.36
N ALA A 544 14.41 9.37 22.07
CA ALA A 544 14.55 10.82 21.91
C ALA A 544 13.25 11.64 22.09
N GLY A 545 12.22 11.14 22.78
CA GLY A 545 11.06 11.97 23.15
C GLY A 545 9.82 11.20 23.58
N THR A 546 9.86 10.58 24.76
CA THR A 546 8.73 9.83 25.36
C THR A 546 7.52 10.70 25.71
N GLY A 547 7.72 12.01 25.90
CA GLY A 547 6.68 13.01 26.18
C GLY A 547 6.03 13.65 24.96
N VAL A 548 6.38 13.22 23.74
CA VAL A 548 5.87 13.82 22.51
C VAL A 548 4.90 12.86 21.85
N LEU A 549 3.66 13.29 21.63
CA LEU A 549 2.63 12.50 20.95
C LEU A 549 3.11 12.07 19.55
N ARG A 550 2.83 10.81 19.20
CA ARG A 550 3.18 10.23 17.90
C ARG A 550 1.91 9.95 17.13
N ARG A 551 1.82 10.47 15.91
CA ARG A 551 0.67 10.26 15.04
C ARG A 551 1.12 9.86 13.64
N CYS A 552 0.44 8.91 13.00
CA CYS A 552 0.50 8.73 11.55
C CYS A 552 -0.82 9.21 10.91
N GLY A 553 -0.73 9.79 9.72
CA GLY A 553 -1.89 10.37 9.02
C GLY A 553 -2.82 9.36 8.36
N GLY A 554 -2.28 8.23 7.96
CA GLY A 554 -3.00 7.09 7.40
C GLY A 554 -2.68 5.83 8.20
N ASP A 555 -2.43 4.75 7.47
CA ASP A 555 -2.34 3.40 8.03
C ASP A 555 -0.99 3.11 8.69
N LEU A 556 -1.03 2.27 9.73
CA LEU A 556 0.14 1.66 10.34
C LEU A 556 0.09 0.14 10.10
N THR A 557 1.09 -0.38 9.39
CA THR A 557 1.25 -1.82 9.17
C THR A 557 2.49 -2.34 9.89
N ILE A 558 2.32 -3.37 10.71
CA ILE A 558 3.42 -4.09 11.36
C ILE A 558 3.45 -5.50 10.78
N ASN A 559 4.42 -5.77 9.91
CA ASN A 559 4.57 -7.06 9.24
C ASN A 559 4.99 -8.18 10.22
N PRO A 560 4.80 -9.46 9.85
CA PRO A 560 5.24 -10.59 10.66
C PRO A 560 6.70 -10.45 11.12
N SER A 561 6.99 -10.92 12.33
CA SER A 561 8.32 -10.87 12.98
C SER A 561 8.90 -9.47 13.21
N SER A 562 8.17 -8.40 12.86
CA SER A 562 8.53 -7.02 13.17
C SER A 562 7.73 -6.53 14.38
N ALA A 563 8.23 -5.49 15.05
CA ALA A 563 7.62 -5.00 16.27
C ALA A 563 7.66 -3.48 16.40
N LEU A 564 6.65 -2.90 17.03
CA LEU A 564 6.65 -1.54 17.56
C LEU A 564 6.59 -1.62 19.09
N TYR A 565 7.55 -0.98 19.76
CA TYR A 565 7.60 -0.89 21.21
C TYR A 565 7.40 0.56 21.66
N MET A 566 6.40 0.78 22.50
CA MET A 566 6.20 2.01 23.28
C MET A 566 6.84 1.93 24.67
N ASP A 567 7.41 0.77 25.03
CA ASP A 567 8.05 0.40 26.30
C ASP A 567 9.48 -0.14 26.08
N PHE A 568 10.21 0.41 25.10
CA PHE A 568 11.54 -0.13 24.79
C PHE A 568 12.59 0.32 25.81
N GLY A 569 12.94 -0.57 26.74
CA GLY A 569 14.00 -0.33 27.73
C GLY A 569 13.60 0.74 28.75
N ALA A 570 14.11 1.96 28.59
CA ALA A 570 13.74 3.12 29.44
C ALA A 570 12.91 4.16 28.68
N ASN A 571 12.60 3.91 27.41
CA ASN A 571 11.94 4.84 26.50
C ASN A 571 10.42 4.65 26.50
N ASP A 572 9.83 4.65 27.68
CA ASP A 572 8.40 4.42 27.87
C ASP A 572 7.60 5.66 27.47
N MET A 573 6.75 5.52 26.45
CA MET A 573 5.87 6.59 25.97
C MET A 573 4.90 7.05 27.07
N THR A 574 4.90 8.35 27.36
CA THR A 574 3.96 9.00 28.30
C THR A 574 2.79 9.68 27.58
N GLN A 575 2.72 9.51 26.26
CA GLN A 575 1.71 10.06 25.36
C GLN A 575 1.20 8.95 24.44
N PRO A 576 -0.04 9.05 23.94
CA PRO A 576 -0.60 7.99 23.14
C PRO A 576 0.04 7.89 21.75
N LEU A 577 -0.01 6.69 21.18
CA LEU A 577 0.15 6.48 19.74
C LEU A 577 -1.21 6.70 19.06
N GLU A 578 -1.28 7.61 18.11
CA GLU A 578 -2.49 7.90 17.35
C GLU A 578 -2.36 7.45 15.88
N ILE A 579 -3.31 6.65 15.42
CA ILE A 579 -3.37 6.13 14.06
C ILE A 579 -4.65 6.67 13.43
N ASN A 580 -4.50 7.59 12.48
CA ASN A 580 -5.66 8.20 11.83
C ASN A 580 -6.31 7.28 10.77
N GLY A 581 -5.56 6.33 10.21
CA GLY A 581 -6.06 5.27 9.34
C GLY A 581 -6.22 3.93 10.05
N ASN A 582 -6.00 2.85 9.31
CA ASN A 582 -6.12 1.48 9.80
C ASN A 582 -4.86 1.04 10.55
N LEU A 583 -5.02 0.14 11.52
CA LEU A 583 -3.93 -0.61 12.14
C LEU A 583 -3.96 -2.05 11.62
N ASP A 584 -2.98 -2.41 10.79
CA ASP A 584 -2.76 -3.78 10.31
C ASP A 584 -1.65 -4.45 11.14
N LEU A 585 -2.04 -5.23 12.14
CA LEU A 585 -1.12 -5.84 13.09
C LEU A 585 -0.91 -7.31 12.76
N PHE A 586 0.19 -7.64 12.09
CA PHE A 586 0.67 -9.02 11.86
C PHE A 586 1.86 -9.40 12.76
N GLY A 587 2.63 -8.41 13.19
CA GLY A 587 3.78 -8.55 14.10
C GLY A 587 3.41 -8.32 15.56
N THR A 588 4.28 -7.65 16.31
CA THR A 588 4.06 -7.30 17.73
C THR A 588 3.86 -5.80 17.93
N LEU A 589 2.87 -5.42 18.72
CA LEU A 589 2.70 -4.06 19.24
C LEU A 589 2.73 -4.12 20.77
N SER A 590 3.70 -3.45 21.40
CA SER A 590 3.77 -3.32 22.86
C SER A 590 3.45 -1.89 23.26
N LEU A 591 2.40 -1.71 24.06
CA LEU A 591 2.04 -0.41 24.62
C LEU A 591 2.94 -0.07 25.82
N SER A 592 2.85 1.16 26.32
CA SER A 592 3.75 1.63 27.37
C SER A 592 3.47 1.00 28.74
N ASP A 593 4.51 0.81 29.56
CA ASP A 593 4.36 0.50 30.99
C ASP A 593 3.99 1.75 31.84
N VAL A 594 3.93 2.94 31.25
CA VAL A 594 3.61 4.21 31.92
C VAL A 594 2.24 4.76 31.51
N LEU A 595 1.55 5.41 32.47
CA LEU A 595 0.28 6.10 32.23
C LEU A 595 0.39 7.14 31.11
N GLY A 596 -0.62 7.20 30.24
CA GLY A 596 -0.68 8.10 29.09
C GLY A 596 -0.16 7.49 27.80
N GLY A 597 0.63 6.41 27.85
CA GLY A 597 1.09 5.66 26.67
C GLY A 597 0.03 4.75 26.05
N ASP A 598 -1.16 5.27 25.85
CA ASP A 598 -2.34 4.58 25.32
C ASP A 598 -2.29 4.45 23.77
N LEU A 599 -3.25 3.72 23.19
CA LEU A 599 -3.41 3.56 21.74
C LEU A 599 -4.73 4.18 21.28
N LYS A 600 -4.71 4.98 20.22
CA LYS A 600 -5.93 5.47 19.57
C LYS A 600 -5.95 5.11 18.09
N ILE A 601 -7.05 4.52 17.66
CA ILE A 601 -7.27 4.08 16.28
C ILE A 601 -8.52 4.77 15.76
N ARG A 602 -8.42 5.39 14.58
CA ARG A 602 -9.55 6.09 13.92
C ARG A 602 -10.06 5.39 12.66
N GLY A 603 -9.29 4.43 12.12
CA GLY A 603 -9.75 3.47 11.12
C GLY A 603 -10.02 2.08 11.71
N ASP A 604 -9.93 1.05 10.87
CA ASP A 604 -10.12 -0.35 11.26
C ASP A 604 -8.92 -0.88 12.06
N PHE A 605 -9.16 -1.85 12.95
CA PHE A 605 -8.12 -2.59 13.64
C PHE A 605 -8.12 -4.05 13.17
N ASN A 606 -7.19 -4.38 12.28
CA ASN A 606 -7.00 -5.72 11.74
C ASN A 606 -5.95 -6.47 12.58
N HIS A 607 -6.42 -7.28 13.53
CA HIS A 607 -5.60 -7.96 14.53
C HIS A 607 -5.27 -9.42 14.13
N TYR A 608 -4.04 -9.65 13.68
CA TYR A 608 -3.51 -10.97 13.32
C TYR A 608 -2.23 -11.36 14.10
N GLY A 609 -1.66 -10.43 14.84
CA GLY A 609 -0.39 -10.54 15.55
C GLY A 609 -0.56 -10.55 17.07
N THR A 610 0.39 -9.94 17.78
CA THR A 610 0.37 -9.85 19.25
C THR A 610 0.28 -8.39 19.67
N ILE A 611 -0.66 -8.08 20.57
CA ILE A 611 -0.70 -6.80 21.28
C ILE A 611 -0.43 -7.03 22.77
N ASN A 612 0.54 -6.31 23.34
CA ASN A 612 0.78 -6.26 24.78
C ASN A 612 0.21 -4.95 25.32
N THR A 613 -0.92 -5.01 26.02
CA THR A 613 -1.66 -3.81 26.44
C THR A 613 -1.07 -3.09 27.64
N LYS A 614 -0.37 -3.79 28.54
CA LYS A 614 0.33 -3.20 29.70
C LYS A 614 -0.54 -2.25 30.53
N ASP A 615 -1.80 -2.64 30.78
CA ASP A 615 -2.77 -1.81 31.49
C ASP A 615 -3.09 -0.45 30.83
N ARG A 616 -2.84 -0.32 29.53
CA ARG A 616 -3.16 0.87 28.73
C ARG A 616 -4.51 0.74 28.03
N ALA A 617 -5.09 1.89 27.71
CA ALA A 617 -6.36 1.96 27.00
C ALA A 617 -6.18 1.91 25.48
N VAL A 618 -7.12 1.24 24.82
CA VAL A 618 -7.30 1.31 23.37
C VAL A 618 -8.59 2.07 23.08
N PHE A 619 -8.44 3.20 22.39
CA PHE A 619 -9.53 4.08 22.02
C PHE A 619 -9.96 3.83 20.57
N PHE A 620 -11.27 3.71 20.39
CA PHE A 620 -11.95 3.76 19.11
C PHE A 620 -12.73 5.07 19.04
N ASP A 621 -12.09 6.11 18.47
CA ASP A 621 -12.58 7.51 18.42
C ASP A 621 -12.75 8.04 16.98
N GLY A 622 -12.75 7.15 15.98
CA GLY A 622 -12.97 7.51 14.57
C GLY A 622 -14.42 7.95 14.29
N THR A 623 -14.61 8.74 13.22
CA THR A 623 -15.94 9.26 12.81
C THR A 623 -16.68 8.36 11.82
N ALA A 624 -15.98 7.44 11.16
CA ALA A 624 -16.59 6.41 10.33
C ALA A 624 -16.84 5.15 11.17
N ASP A 625 -17.54 4.16 10.60
CA ASP A 625 -17.56 2.83 11.17
C ASP A 625 -16.12 2.31 11.28
N GLN A 626 -15.81 1.66 12.40
CA GLN A 626 -14.53 1.01 12.63
C GLN A 626 -14.77 -0.46 12.87
N THR A 627 -14.02 -1.32 12.19
CA THR A 627 -14.12 -2.77 12.33
C THR A 627 -12.94 -3.29 13.12
N ILE A 628 -13.19 -4.14 14.11
CA ILE A 628 -12.16 -4.99 14.73
C ILE A 628 -12.16 -6.32 13.98
N GLY A 629 -11.20 -6.53 13.09
CA GLY A 629 -11.08 -7.74 12.29
C GLY A 629 -9.97 -8.68 12.76
N GLY A 630 -10.00 -9.93 12.29
CA GLY A 630 -8.90 -10.88 12.45
C GLY A 630 -9.20 -11.98 13.47
N GLN A 631 -8.47 -11.98 14.59
CA GLN A 631 -8.56 -12.97 15.66
C GLN A 631 -9.12 -12.36 16.95
N LEU A 632 -9.53 -13.21 17.90
CA LEU A 632 -9.87 -12.85 19.28
C LEU A 632 -8.94 -11.74 19.80
N LEU A 633 -9.54 -10.62 20.18
CA LEU A 633 -8.82 -9.46 20.68
C LEU A 633 -9.04 -9.36 22.19
N GLU A 634 -7.94 -9.46 22.94
CA GLU A 634 -7.91 -9.28 24.38
C GLU A 634 -7.30 -7.91 24.72
N LEU A 635 -8.04 -7.09 25.45
CA LEU A 635 -7.64 -5.74 25.83
C LEU A 635 -7.90 -5.47 27.32
N ASP A 636 -7.01 -4.73 27.97
CA ASP A 636 -7.24 -4.32 29.36
C ASP A 636 -8.36 -3.28 29.47
N PHE A 637 -8.15 -2.12 28.86
CA PHE A 637 -9.14 -1.04 28.83
C PHE A 637 -9.57 -0.76 27.40
N VAL A 638 -10.88 -0.77 27.17
CA VAL A 638 -11.48 -0.46 25.88
C VAL A 638 -12.28 0.82 26.02
N VAL A 639 -12.04 1.80 25.16
CA VAL A 639 -12.80 3.05 25.16
C VAL A 639 -13.46 3.24 23.80
N VAL A 640 -14.79 3.27 23.79
CA VAL A 640 -15.59 3.63 22.63
C VAL A 640 -16.10 5.05 22.84
N ASP A 641 -15.55 5.98 22.06
CA ASP A 641 -15.91 7.39 22.09
C ASP A 641 -16.10 7.91 20.67
N LYS A 642 -17.07 7.31 19.97
CA LYS A 642 -17.35 7.62 18.58
C LYS A 642 -18.34 8.77 18.50
N ALA A 643 -17.94 9.86 17.86
CA ALA A 643 -18.83 10.97 17.56
C ALA A 643 -19.90 10.61 16.50
N SER A 644 -19.56 9.68 15.61
CA SER A 644 -20.43 9.09 14.59
C SER A 644 -19.88 7.73 14.16
N GLY A 645 -20.72 6.93 13.50
CA GLY A 645 -20.40 5.55 13.13
C GLY A 645 -20.35 4.60 14.33
N ASP A 646 -20.26 3.31 14.05
CA ASP A 646 -20.29 2.24 15.04
C ASP A 646 -18.94 1.52 15.14
N LEU A 647 -18.66 0.92 16.30
CA LEU A 647 -17.60 -0.09 16.41
C LEU A 647 -18.21 -1.44 16.06
N ILE A 648 -17.68 -2.10 15.03
CA ILE A 648 -18.20 -3.37 14.50
C ILE A 648 -17.20 -4.47 14.84
N LEU A 649 -17.70 -5.59 15.36
CA LEU A 649 -16.86 -6.76 15.66
C LEU A 649 -16.80 -7.73 14.48
N GLY A 650 -15.58 -8.10 14.10
CA GLY A 650 -15.24 -9.21 13.20
C GLY A 650 -14.66 -10.43 13.92
N ASP A 651 -14.45 -10.34 15.23
CA ASP A 651 -14.22 -11.47 16.16
C ASP A 651 -14.67 -11.05 17.58
N ASN A 652 -14.64 -11.98 18.54
CA ASN A 652 -14.93 -11.71 19.94
C ASN A 652 -13.93 -10.70 20.52
N LEU A 653 -14.44 -9.84 21.40
CA LEU A 653 -13.66 -8.86 22.16
C LEU A 653 -13.72 -9.23 23.64
N LEU A 654 -12.55 -9.47 24.24
CA LEU A 654 -12.42 -9.72 25.67
C LEU A 654 -11.79 -8.50 26.37
N CYS A 655 -12.49 -7.97 27.37
CA CYS A 655 -12.05 -6.83 28.15
C CYS A 655 -11.70 -7.26 29.58
N ASN A 656 -10.41 -7.13 29.94
CA ASN A 656 -9.89 -7.58 31.24
C ASN A 656 -10.22 -6.62 32.39
N LYS A 657 -10.37 -5.33 32.08
CA LYS A 657 -10.65 -4.25 33.03
C LYS A 657 -11.88 -3.46 32.60
N THR A 658 -11.76 -2.17 32.33
CA THR A 658 -12.96 -1.34 32.10
C THR A 658 -13.28 -1.21 30.62
N LEU A 659 -14.51 -1.59 30.26
CA LEU A 659 -15.13 -1.19 29.01
C LEU A 659 -15.84 0.15 29.22
N THR A 660 -15.31 1.19 28.58
CA THR A 660 -15.84 2.55 28.65
C THR A 660 -16.64 2.86 27.39
N LEU A 661 -17.94 3.13 27.57
CA LEU A 661 -18.89 3.45 26.51
C LEU A 661 -19.29 4.93 26.65
N THR A 662 -18.39 5.81 26.22
CA THR A 662 -18.59 7.27 26.28
C THR A 662 -19.64 7.69 25.27
N ASN A 663 -19.40 7.41 23.98
CA ASN A 663 -20.28 7.69 22.86
C ASN A 663 -20.17 6.58 21.80
N GLY A 664 -21.26 6.34 21.06
CA GLY A 664 -21.33 5.29 20.05
C GLY A 664 -21.62 3.90 20.64
N LYS A 665 -22.03 2.97 19.77
CA LYS A 665 -22.36 1.60 20.15
C LYS A 665 -21.36 0.61 19.57
N ILE A 666 -21.29 -0.56 20.20
CA ILE A 666 -20.60 -1.73 19.67
C ILE A 666 -21.64 -2.64 19.02
N ASN A 667 -21.57 -2.84 17.71
CA ASN A 667 -22.35 -3.85 17.01
C ASN A 667 -21.56 -5.16 17.04
N THR A 668 -22.10 -6.18 17.70
CA THR A 668 -21.37 -7.45 17.82
C THR A 668 -21.61 -8.41 16.67
N ASP A 669 -22.65 -8.17 15.87
CA ASP A 669 -23.16 -9.14 14.89
C ASP A 669 -23.28 -10.55 15.51
N GLY A 670 -22.55 -11.53 14.97
CA GLY A 670 -22.49 -12.91 15.49
C GLY A 670 -21.49 -13.14 16.62
N TYR A 671 -20.67 -12.15 16.96
CA TYR A 671 -19.61 -12.21 17.98
C TYR A 671 -20.11 -11.72 19.34
N GLN A 672 -19.22 -11.70 20.34
CA GLN A 672 -19.53 -11.24 21.69
C GLN A 672 -18.51 -10.23 22.22
N VAL A 673 -19.00 -9.29 23.03
CA VAL A 673 -18.19 -8.53 23.98
C VAL A 673 -18.21 -9.26 25.31
N GLU A 674 -17.05 -9.59 25.85
CA GLU A 674 -16.88 -10.23 27.16
C GLU A 674 -16.17 -9.30 28.12
N VAL A 675 -16.80 -9.02 29.27
CA VAL A 675 -16.17 -8.29 30.38
C VAL A 675 -15.97 -9.26 31.53
N ILE A 676 -14.72 -9.56 31.85
CA ILE A 676 -14.38 -10.58 32.85
C ILE A 676 -14.62 -10.07 34.28
N CYS A 677 -14.38 -10.93 35.27
CA CYS A 677 -14.77 -10.65 36.66
C CYS A 677 -14.03 -9.44 37.26
N THR A 678 -12.78 -9.24 36.89
CA THR A 678 -11.96 -8.07 37.25
C THR A 678 -12.35 -6.80 36.50
N GLY A 679 -13.12 -6.94 35.43
CA GLY A 679 -13.59 -5.85 34.61
C GLY A 679 -14.90 -5.23 35.08
N ASP A 680 -15.20 -4.06 34.52
CA ASP A 680 -16.42 -3.30 34.75
C ASP A 680 -16.86 -2.55 33.49
N ILE A 681 -18.11 -2.08 33.46
CA ILE A 681 -18.65 -1.29 32.36
C ILE A 681 -18.98 0.11 32.87
N SER A 682 -18.25 1.10 32.35
CA SER A 682 -18.50 2.53 32.59
C SER A 682 -19.22 3.12 31.38
N ARG A 683 -20.44 3.63 31.57
CA ARG A 683 -21.32 4.04 30.46
C ARG A 683 -21.79 5.49 30.61
N THR A 684 -21.64 6.29 29.55
CA THR A 684 -22.22 7.65 29.45
C THR A 684 -23.37 7.69 28.45
N ASN A 685 -23.10 7.44 27.16
CA ASN A 685 -24.11 7.41 26.11
C ASN A 685 -24.13 6.11 25.29
N GLY A 686 -23.03 5.34 25.27
CA GLY A 686 -22.89 4.15 24.44
C GLY A 686 -23.53 2.88 24.99
N TRP A 687 -23.59 1.83 24.17
CA TRP A 687 -24.09 0.49 24.53
C TRP A 687 -23.58 -0.60 23.58
N VAL A 688 -23.80 -1.86 23.96
CA VAL A 688 -23.59 -3.02 23.08
C VAL A 688 -24.92 -3.38 22.41
N ASN A 689 -24.95 -3.35 21.08
CA ASN A 689 -26.05 -3.84 20.26
C ASN A 689 -25.71 -5.27 19.79
N GLY A 690 -26.21 -6.26 20.52
CA GLY A 690 -25.94 -7.67 20.29
C GLY A 690 -25.53 -8.43 21.56
N ASN A 691 -24.53 -9.31 21.45
CA ASN A 691 -24.16 -10.25 22.51
C ASN A 691 -23.16 -9.62 23.49
N LEU A 692 -23.62 -9.35 24.70
CA LEU A 692 -22.78 -8.94 25.83
C LEU A 692 -22.72 -10.07 26.86
N LYS A 693 -21.53 -10.41 27.34
CA LYS A 693 -21.31 -11.34 28.45
C LYS A 693 -20.55 -10.63 29.57
N VAL A 694 -21.12 -10.60 30.77
CA VAL A 694 -20.52 -9.92 31.92
C VAL A 694 -20.38 -10.91 33.06
N CYS A 695 -19.14 -11.15 33.50
CA CYS A 695 -18.92 -11.95 34.71
C CYS A 695 -19.49 -11.23 35.94
N ILE A 696 -19.98 -11.98 36.92
CA ILE A 696 -20.39 -11.48 38.23
C ILE A 696 -19.45 -12.07 39.29
N PRO A 697 -18.61 -11.26 39.96
CA PRO A 697 -17.70 -11.76 40.98
C PRO A 697 -18.44 -12.18 42.26
N THR A 698 -17.76 -12.92 43.13
CA THR A 698 -18.28 -13.28 44.46
C THR A 698 -18.36 -12.08 45.40
N GLY A 699 -19.22 -12.18 46.42
CA GLY A 699 -19.50 -11.10 47.37
C GLY A 699 -20.67 -10.20 46.95
N ALA A 700 -20.87 -9.10 47.67
CA ALA A 700 -21.83 -8.07 47.28
C ALA A 700 -21.25 -7.26 46.11
N THR A 701 -21.98 -7.17 45.00
CA THR A 701 -21.49 -6.53 43.78
C THR A 701 -22.63 -5.88 42.99
N ALA A 702 -22.31 -4.86 42.21
CA ALA A 702 -23.21 -4.23 41.26
C ALA A 702 -22.56 -4.20 39.88
N ARG A 703 -23.37 -4.38 38.83
CA ARG A 703 -22.90 -4.42 37.44
C ARG A 703 -23.88 -3.70 36.53
N THR A 704 -23.33 -2.92 35.61
CA THR A 704 -24.06 -2.33 34.49
C THR A 704 -24.09 -3.35 33.34
N LEU A 705 -25.27 -3.75 32.90
CA LEU A 705 -25.46 -4.61 31.72
C LEU A 705 -25.85 -3.71 30.54
N ALA A 706 -24.84 -3.11 29.91
CA ALA A 706 -25.02 -2.03 28.94
C ALA A 706 -25.45 -2.51 27.54
N VAL A 707 -26.61 -3.14 27.43
CA VAL A 707 -27.19 -3.56 26.14
C VAL A 707 -28.19 -2.55 25.58
N GLY A 708 -28.40 -2.60 24.27
CA GLY A 708 -29.43 -1.87 23.55
C GLY A 708 -29.79 -2.57 22.25
N ASP A 709 -30.68 -1.95 21.49
CA ASP A 709 -30.90 -2.32 20.09
C ASP A 709 -30.15 -1.35 19.16
N ALA A 710 -30.47 -1.36 17.87
CA ALA A 710 -29.83 -0.50 16.88
C ALA A 710 -29.97 1.00 17.19
N ASN A 711 -31.01 1.42 17.91
CA ASN A 711 -31.36 2.84 18.07
C ASN A 711 -31.47 3.27 19.54
N VAL A 712 -31.73 2.33 20.45
CA VAL A 712 -32.13 2.63 21.82
C VAL A 712 -31.31 1.83 22.82
N TYR A 713 -30.76 2.55 23.79
CA TYR A 713 -30.23 1.95 25.01
C TYR A 713 -31.36 1.31 25.83
N GLY A 714 -31.21 0.03 26.14
CA GLY A 714 -32.18 -0.76 26.89
C GLY A 714 -31.48 -1.60 27.97
N GLY A 715 -30.52 -1.02 28.66
CA GLY A 715 -29.67 -1.75 29.60
C GLY A 715 -30.36 -2.13 30.91
N VAL A 716 -29.66 -2.94 31.70
CA VAL A 716 -30.11 -3.38 33.03
C VAL A 716 -28.99 -3.18 34.04
N ASP A 717 -29.25 -2.44 35.11
CA ASP A 717 -28.29 -2.37 36.22
C ASP A 717 -28.70 -3.38 37.28
N VAL A 718 -27.79 -4.27 37.66
CA VAL A 718 -28.02 -5.28 38.69
C VAL A 718 -27.19 -5.00 39.93
N SER A 719 -27.77 -5.20 41.11
CA SER A 719 -27.07 -5.11 42.39
C SER A 719 -27.44 -6.30 43.25
N PHE A 720 -26.45 -7.12 43.57
CA PHE A 720 -26.59 -8.34 44.35
C PHE A 720 -26.38 -8.07 45.83
N GLY A 721 -27.23 -8.67 46.67
CA GLY A 721 -26.98 -8.70 48.12
C GLY A 721 -25.71 -9.49 48.45
N ASN A 722 -25.57 -10.69 47.89
CA ASN A 722 -24.37 -11.52 47.98
C ASN A 722 -24.34 -12.61 46.90
N VAL A 723 -23.19 -12.78 46.25
CA VAL A 723 -22.89 -13.86 45.29
C VAL A 723 -21.93 -14.86 45.93
N THR A 724 -22.28 -16.15 45.94
CA THR A 724 -21.47 -17.23 46.53
C THR A 724 -20.67 -18.01 45.49
N ALA A 725 -21.13 -18.05 44.23
CA ALA A 725 -20.37 -18.61 43.11
C ALA A 725 -20.40 -17.64 41.93
N SER A 726 -19.21 -17.35 41.39
CA SER A 726 -19.03 -16.51 40.21
C SER A 726 -19.58 -17.21 38.96
N GLY A 727 -20.06 -16.42 38.00
CA GLY A 727 -20.52 -16.88 36.70
C GLY A 727 -20.81 -15.70 35.78
N ASP A 728 -21.49 -15.94 34.68
CA ASP A 728 -21.77 -14.90 33.67
C ASP A 728 -23.26 -14.56 33.58
N LEU A 729 -23.56 -13.27 33.37
CA LEU A 729 -24.85 -12.83 32.87
C LEU A 729 -24.74 -12.45 31.39
N THR A 730 -25.71 -12.92 30.60
CA THR A 730 -25.88 -12.56 29.19
C THR A 730 -27.21 -11.80 29.04
N PRO A 731 -27.18 -10.46 29.16
CA PRO A 731 -28.34 -9.60 28.93
C PRO A 731 -28.70 -9.48 27.44
N THR A 732 -29.98 -9.37 27.14
CA THR A 732 -30.50 -8.95 25.83
C THR A 732 -31.71 -8.05 26.03
N THR A 733 -31.95 -7.15 25.08
CA THR A 733 -33.15 -6.30 25.05
C THR A 733 -33.70 -6.24 23.63
N ALA A 734 -35.02 -6.17 23.51
CA ALA A 734 -35.68 -6.09 22.20
C ALA A 734 -37.02 -5.36 22.30
N VAL A 735 -37.41 -4.71 21.20
CA VAL A 735 -38.77 -4.20 21.01
C VAL A 735 -39.74 -5.39 20.97
N THR A 736 -40.83 -5.32 21.73
CA THR A 736 -41.80 -6.43 21.82
C THR A 736 -42.73 -6.51 20.61
N GLY A 737 -42.92 -5.39 19.88
CA GLY A 737 -43.79 -5.30 18.70
C GLY A 737 -45.29 -5.32 19.03
N GLY A 738 -45.62 -5.25 20.33
CA GLY A 738 -46.97 -5.39 20.86
C GLY A 738 -46.97 -5.41 22.39
N PRO A 739 -48.16 -5.42 23.02
CA PRO A 739 -48.27 -5.41 24.47
C PRO A 739 -47.76 -6.72 25.12
N PRO A 740 -47.47 -6.69 26.44
CA PRO A 740 -47.16 -7.89 27.21
C PRO A 740 -48.29 -8.94 27.18
N ALA A 741 -48.02 -10.17 27.61
CA ALA A 741 -49.01 -11.26 27.54
C ALA A 741 -50.30 -10.96 28.34
N ILE A 742 -51.46 -11.05 27.68
CA ILE A 742 -52.79 -10.86 28.28
C ILE A 742 -53.09 -11.90 29.37
N GLY A 743 -53.89 -11.52 30.38
CA GLY A 743 -54.33 -12.39 31.48
C GLY A 743 -53.70 -12.05 32.83
N ALA A 744 -54.32 -12.55 33.90
CA ALA A 744 -53.80 -12.43 35.25
C ALA A 744 -52.67 -13.43 35.53
N VAL A 745 -51.77 -13.08 36.45
CA VAL A 745 -50.74 -13.98 37.00
C VAL A 745 -51.39 -15.23 37.60
N PRO A 746 -50.86 -16.46 37.38
CA PRO A 746 -49.60 -16.78 36.68
C PRO A 746 -49.76 -17.07 35.17
N GLY A 747 -50.98 -17.17 34.65
CA GLY A 747 -51.25 -17.55 33.25
C GLY A 747 -51.01 -16.43 32.23
N GLY A 748 -51.10 -15.17 32.66
CA GLY A 748 -50.77 -13.96 31.90
C GLY A 748 -49.95 -12.99 32.73
N SER A 749 -49.48 -11.90 32.12
CA SER A 749 -48.51 -11.01 32.74
C SER A 749 -49.05 -10.16 33.89
N GLY A 750 -50.38 -10.00 34.00
CA GLY A 750 -50.99 -9.01 34.91
C GLY A 750 -50.73 -7.55 34.51
N LEU A 751 -50.13 -7.32 33.34
CA LEU A 751 -49.74 -6.02 32.82
C LEU A 751 -50.79 -5.47 31.85
N SER A 752 -50.95 -4.14 31.84
CA SER A 752 -51.86 -3.44 30.93
C SER A 752 -51.52 -3.76 29.47
N GLN A 753 -52.57 -3.98 28.67
CA GLN A 753 -52.47 -4.25 27.24
C GLN A 753 -52.40 -2.98 26.39
N THR A 754 -52.65 -1.81 26.98
CA THR A 754 -52.72 -0.53 26.26
C THR A 754 -51.68 0.46 26.76
N LYS A 755 -51.26 0.35 28.02
CA LYS A 755 -50.31 1.27 28.65
C LYS A 755 -49.07 0.53 29.16
N TYR A 756 -48.09 0.39 28.28
CA TYR A 756 -46.91 -0.46 28.52
C TYR A 756 -45.64 0.15 27.94
N VAL A 757 -44.50 -0.39 28.32
CA VAL A 757 -43.21 -0.13 27.66
C VAL A 757 -43.02 -1.19 26.57
N ASN A 758 -42.89 -0.77 25.31
CA ASN A 758 -42.75 -1.61 24.13
C ASN A 758 -41.35 -2.24 24.01
N ARG A 759 -40.84 -2.76 25.12
CA ARG A 759 -39.51 -3.34 25.26
C ARG A 759 -39.54 -4.45 26.29
N LYS A 760 -38.72 -5.47 26.06
CA LYS A 760 -38.47 -6.55 27.01
C LYS A 760 -36.98 -6.72 27.26
N TRP A 761 -36.68 -7.31 28.40
CA TRP A 761 -35.33 -7.67 28.80
C TRP A 761 -35.29 -9.15 29.12
N THR A 762 -34.28 -9.84 28.60
CA THR A 762 -33.98 -11.21 28.96
C THR A 762 -32.57 -11.26 29.50
N VAL A 763 -32.41 -11.72 30.74
CA VAL A 763 -31.10 -11.91 31.35
C VAL A 763 -30.91 -13.40 31.58
N THR A 764 -29.93 -13.98 30.92
CA THR A 764 -29.57 -15.39 31.10
C THR A 764 -28.46 -15.49 32.14
N ASN A 765 -28.67 -16.31 33.17
CA ASN A 765 -27.67 -16.60 34.18
C ASN A 765 -26.96 -17.93 33.88
N THR A 766 -25.64 -17.89 33.71
CA THR A 766 -24.81 -19.07 33.53
C THR A 766 -23.83 -19.18 34.70
N GLY A 767 -24.24 -19.91 35.74
CA GLY A 767 -23.37 -20.29 36.86
C GLY A 767 -23.29 -19.32 38.04
N VAL A 768 -23.92 -18.13 37.97
CA VAL A 768 -23.96 -17.20 39.12
C VAL A 768 -24.89 -17.77 40.19
N VAL A 769 -24.37 -17.98 41.40
CA VAL A 769 -25.17 -18.40 42.57
C VAL A 769 -25.25 -17.24 43.55
N PHE A 770 -26.46 -16.81 43.90
CA PHE A 770 -26.71 -15.61 44.71
C PHE A 770 -27.93 -15.77 45.61
N ASN A 771 -28.09 -14.87 46.59
CA ASN A 771 -29.27 -14.84 47.47
C ASN A 771 -30.46 -14.08 46.85
N ASN A 772 -30.24 -12.81 46.49
CA ASN A 772 -31.20 -11.92 45.85
C ASN A 772 -30.45 -10.80 45.11
N TYR A 773 -31.17 -10.12 44.22
CA TYR A 773 -30.69 -8.92 43.56
C TYR A 773 -31.82 -7.89 43.38
N ASN A 774 -31.40 -6.65 43.22
CA ASN A 774 -32.21 -5.57 42.66
C ASN A 774 -31.80 -5.38 41.21
N ALA A 775 -32.77 -5.07 40.34
CA ALA A 775 -32.48 -4.75 38.93
C ALA A 775 -33.24 -3.50 38.50
N THR A 776 -32.56 -2.60 37.80
CA THR A 776 -33.14 -1.38 37.21
C THR A 776 -33.16 -1.53 35.70
N PHE A 777 -34.36 -1.59 35.12
CA PHE A 777 -34.55 -1.68 33.67
C PHE A 777 -34.64 -0.29 33.07
N HIS A 778 -33.79 0.02 32.09
CA HIS A 778 -33.76 1.30 31.40
C HIS A 778 -34.41 1.19 30.03
N PHE A 779 -35.20 2.20 29.66
CA PHE A 779 -35.90 2.30 28.37
C PHE A 779 -35.92 3.75 27.90
N SER A 780 -36.21 3.98 26.62
CA SER A 780 -36.39 5.34 26.11
C SER A 780 -37.82 5.84 26.35
N ALA A 781 -38.00 7.16 26.40
CA ALA A 781 -39.36 7.74 26.41
C ALA A 781 -40.19 7.32 25.19
N GLY A 782 -39.54 7.03 24.06
CA GLY A 782 -40.19 6.53 22.84
C GLY A 782 -40.69 5.09 22.95
N ASP A 783 -40.20 4.31 23.93
CA ASP A 783 -40.71 2.96 24.19
C ASP A 783 -42.05 2.99 24.94
N ILE A 784 -42.45 4.13 25.53
CA ILE A 784 -43.70 4.25 26.30
C ILE A 784 -44.90 4.31 25.34
N ALA A 785 -45.77 3.30 25.42
CA ALA A 785 -46.94 3.16 24.57
C ALA A 785 -48.23 3.57 25.29
N GLY A 786 -49.19 4.10 24.52
CA GLY A 786 -50.57 4.38 24.97
C GLY A 786 -50.72 5.41 26.09
N GLY A 787 -49.74 6.30 26.26
CA GLY A 787 -49.77 7.35 27.29
C GLY A 787 -49.64 6.81 28.71
N ALA A 788 -48.91 5.69 28.87
CA ALA A 788 -48.64 5.10 30.17
C ALA A 788 -47.82 6.07 31.06
N ASP A 789 -48.18 6.16 32.33
CA ASP A 789 -47.48 7.00 33.32
C ASP A 789 -46.39 6.17 34.02
N PRO A 790 -45.10 6.53 33.89
CA PRO A 790 -44.00 5.83 34.53
C PRO A 790 -44.12 5.68 36.06
N ASN A 791 -44.86 6.56 36.73
CA ASN A 791 -45.10 6.44 38.17
C ASN A 791 -45.97 5.23 38.55
N ASN A 792 -46.82 4.78 37.63
CA ASN A 792 -47.73 3.65 37.81
C ASN A 792 -47.15 2.32 37.32
N PHE A 793 -45.90 2.31 36.86
CA PHE A 793 -45.30 1.11 36.28
C PHE A 793 -45.07 0.02 37.33
N ILE A 794 -45.40 -1.20 36.91
CA ILE A 794 -45.02 -2.44 37.54
C ILE A 794 -44.20 -3.28 36.55
N VAL A 795 -43.51 -4.29 37.09
CA VAL A 795 -42.71 -5.22 36.29
C VAL A 795 -43.38 -6.60 36.32
N GLY A 796 -43.57 -7.20 35.15
CA GLY A 796 -43.91 -8.60 35.00
C GLY A 796 -42.64 -9.40 34.76
N LYS A 797 -42.45 -10.49 35.51
CA LYS A 797 -41.34 -11.43 35.35
C LYS A 797 -41.89 -12.77 34.87
N LYS A 798 -41.42 -13.25 33.72
CA LYS A 798 -41.80 -14.54 33.12
C LYS A 798 -40.66 -15.55 33.29
N ASP A 799 -40.91 -16.60 34.06
CA ASP A 799 -39.94 -17.66 34.37
C ASP A 799 -40.55 -19.04 34.05
N GLY A 800 -39.88 -19.84 33.23
CA GLY A 800 -40.37 -21.18 32.84
C GLY A 800 -41.79 -21.20 32.25
N GLY A 801 -42.25 -20.10 31.64
CA GLY A 801 -43.60 -19.96 31.08
C GLY A 801 -44.65 -19.38 32.03
N SER A 802 -44.35 -19.25 33.33
CA SER A 802 -45.24 -18.64 34.33
C SER A 802 -44.87 -17.19 34.58
N TRP A 803 -45.88 -16.32 34.73
CA TRP A 803 -45.68 -14.92 35.09
C TRP A 803 -45.73 -14.71 36.60
N SER A 804 -45.06 -13.66 37.08
CA SER A 804 -45.06 -13.18 38.46
C SER A 804 -44.86 -11.66 38.48
N ALA A 805 -45.19 -11.00 39.59
CA ALA A 805 -45.03 -9.56 39.78
C ALA A 805 -44.02 -9.30 40.91
N PRO A 806 -42.72 -9.06 40.60
CA PRO A 806 -41.73 -8.67 41.59
C PRO A 806 -42.11 -7.37 42.31
N THR A 807 -41.54 -7.18 43.50
CA THR A 807 -41.69 -5.90 44.22
C THR A 807 -40.96 -4.81 43.45
N VAL A 808 -41.68 -3.72 43.16
CA VAL A 808 -41.15 -2.60 42.37
C VAL A 808 -40.59 -1.54 43.32
N GLY A 809 -39.33 -1.17 43.10
CA GLY A 809 -38.64 -0.11 43.81
C GLY A 809 -38.78 1.24 43.11
N THR A 810 -37.65 1.93 42.99
CA THR A 810 -37.54 3.28 42.40
C THR A 810 -38.00 3.30 40.95
N LYS A 811 -38.68 4.38 40.58
CA LYS A 811 -39.15 4.66 39.21
C LYS A 811 -38.63 6.02 38.79
N THR A 812 -38.28 6.14 37.51
CA THR A 812 -38.03 7.42 36.86
C THR A 812 -38.85 7.49 35.58
N ALA A 813 -38.77 8.61 34.85
CA ALA A 813 -39.43 8.73 33.56
C ALA A 813 -38.98 7.66 32.52
N THR A 814 -37.78 7.09 32.69
CA THR A 814 -37.13 6.19 31.72
C THR A 814 -36.54 4.94 32.37
N SER A 815 -36.91 4.64 33.61
CA SER A 815 -36.46 3.42 34.28
C SER A 815 -37.43 2.92 35.34
N THR A 816 -37.40 1.61 35.59
CA THR A 816 -38.20 0.97 36.66
C THR A 816 -37.36 -0.11 37.33
N GLN A 817 -37.29 -0.06 38.66
CA GLN A 817 -36.52 -1.01 39.45
C GLN A 817 -37.39 -2.11 40.05
N ILE A 818 -36.87 -3.34 40.11
CA ILE A 818 -37.35 -4.41 40.99
C ILE A 818 -36.38 -4.63 42.14
N THR A 819 -36.90 -5.10 43.27
CA THR A 819 -36.10 -5.39 44.46
C THR A 819 -36.29 -6.82 44.95
N GLY A 820 -35.22 -7.45 45.42
CA GLY A 820 -35.25 -8.74 46.10
C GLY A 820 -35.60 -9.94 45.21
N ALA A 821 -35.34 -9.87 43.90
CA ALA A 821 -35.57 -10.99 42.99
C ALA A 821 -34.54 -12.11 43.20
N THR A 822 -34.94 -13.37 42.99
CA THR A 822 -34.12 -14.57 43.30
C THR A 822 -33.76 -15.42 42.08
N SER A 823 -34.26 -15.06 40.89
CA SER A 823 -33.87 -15.68 39.62
C SER A 823 -33.89 -14.64 38.49
N PHE A 824 -33.12 -14.89 37.42
CA PHE A 824 -33.18 -14.12 36.18
C PHE A 824 -34.05 -14.84 35.14
N SER A 825 -34.70 -14.06 34.27
CA SER A 825 -35.59 -14.59 33.22
C SER A 825 -35.93 -13.49 32.21
N GLU A 826 -37.14 -13.51 31.62
CA GLU A 826 -37.71 -12.42 30.81
C GLU A 826 -38.50 -11.43 31.69
N PHE A 827 -38.43 -10.13 31.36
CA PHE A 827 -39.07 -9.03 32.07
C PHE A 827 -39.79 -8.08 31.11
N SER A 828 -40.93 -7.53 31.55
CA SER A 828 -41.69 -6.50 30.85
C SER A 828 -42.20 -5.45 31.82
N VAL A 829 -42.35 -4.20 31.37
CA VAL A 829 -42.78 -3.07 32.21
C VAL A 829 -44.07 -2.49 31.66
N ALA A 830 -45.06 -2.25 32.51
CA ALA A 830 -46.33 -1.61 32.14
C ALA A 830 -47.06 -1.06 33.36
N GLU A 831 -48.16 -0.32 33.16
CA GLU A 831 -49.13 -0.12 34.24
C GLU A 831 -49.77 -1.47 34.64
N ALA A 832 -50.22 -1.57 35.90
CA ALA A 832 -50.97 -2.73 36.36
C ALA A 832 -52.28 -2.87 35.58
N CYS A 833 -52.60 -4.07 35.11
CA CYS A 833 -53.89 -4.31 34.46
C CYS A 833 -55.02 -4.19 35.50
N VAL A 834 -56.05 -3.41 35.19
CA VAL A 834 -57.21 -3.23 36.07
C VAL A 834 -58.22 -4.37 35.83
N PRO A 835 -58.48 -5.26 36.82
CA PRO A 835 -59.44 -6.33 36.65
C PRO A 835 -60.85 -5.80 36.37
N PRO A 836 -61.67 -6.51 35.57
CA PRO A 836 -63.04 -6.11 35.33
C PRO A 836 -63.86 -6.10 36.62
N SER A 837 -64.77 -5.14 36.75
CA SER A 837 -65.76 -5.07 37.82
C SER A 837 -67.08 -4.50 37.31
N ILE A 838 -68.16 -4.81 38.02
CA ILE A 838 -69.50 -4.30 37.76
C ILE A 838 -70.18 -4.06 39.11
N ALA A 839 -70.77 -2.87 39.28
CA ALA A 839 -71.31 -2.47 40.59
C ALA A 839 -72.75 -2.95 40.80
N SER A 840 -73.60 -2.84 39.78
CA SER A 840 -75.02 -3.21 39.87
C SER A 840 -75.66 -3.46 38.51
N ILE A 841 -76.81 -4.13 38.51
CA ILE A 841 -77.73 -4.24 37.36
C ILE A 841 -79.02 -3.50 37.72
N SER A 842 -79.59 -2.76 36.76
CA SER A 842 -80.94 -2.20 36.84
C SER A 842 -81.81 -2.72 35.70
N ALA A 843 -83.12 -2.82 35.91
CA ALA A 843 -84.09 -3.14 34.86
C ALA A 843 -84.90 -1.90 34.50
N ALA A 844 -85.22 -1.72 33.21
CA ALA A 844 -86.10 -0.64 32.75
C ALA A 844 -87.49 -0.68 33.41
N ALA A 845 -88.01 -1.89 33.70
CA ALA A 845 -89.15 -2.12 34.56
C ALA A 845 -88.95 -3.42 35.36
N ASN A 846 -89.22 -3.39 36.67
CA ASN A 846 -89.25 -4.58 37.54
C ASN A 846 -90.08 -4.26 38.80
N PRO A 847 -91.15 -5.02 39.13
CA PRO A 847 -91.65 -6.23 38.46
C PRO A 847 -92.37 -5.95 37.12
N ILE A 848 -92.45 -6.96 36.24
CA ILE A 848 -93.12 -6.92 34.92
C ILE A 848 -94.27 -7.94 34.81
N CYS A 849 -95.19 -7.79 33.86
CA CYS A 849 -96.24 -8.80 33.59
C CYS A 849 -95.62 -10.10 33.03
N GLY A 850 -96.28 -11.25 33.23
CA GLY A 850 -95.68 -12.57 32.96
C GLY A 850 -95.25 -12.83 31.50
N ASP A 851 -95.84 -12.12 30.55
CA ASP A 851 -95.58 -12.14 29.11
C ASP A 851 -94.82 -10.90 28.59
N ALA A 852 -94.57 -9.93 29.46
CA ALA A 852 -93.81 -8.73 29.12
C ALA A 852 -92.30 -9.00 29.14
N THR A 853 -91.53 -8.12 28.51
CA THR A 853 -90.07 -8.15 28.55
C THR A 853 -89.52 -6.81 29.08
N THR A 854 -88.37 -6.85 29.73
CA THR A 854 -87.61 -5.67 30.16
C THR A 854 -86.17 -5.76 29.66
N THR A 855 -85.55 -4.61 29.43
CA THR A 855 -84.11 -4.50 29.18
C THR A 855 -83.38 -4.38 30.52
N LEU A 856 -82.28 -5.11 30.69
CA LEU A 856 -81.36 -4.96 31.81
C LEU A 856 -80.20 -4.04 31.41
N SER A 857 -79.68 -3.26 32.35
CA SER A 857 -78.54 -2.36 32.17
C SER A 857 -77.47 -2.64 33.22
N ALA A 858 -76.24 -2.86 32.76
CA ALA A 858 -75.05 -3.06 33.58
C ALA A 858 -74.47 -1.69 33.94
N ASN A 859 -74.39 -1.37 35.23
CA ASN A 859 -74.01 -0.05 35.72
C ASN A 859 -72.61 -0.07 36.34
N SER A 860 -71.85 0.99 36.06
CA SER A 860 -70.47 1.19 36.55
C SER A 860 -69.55 0.01 36.23
N VAL A 861 -69.54 -0.41 34.97
CA VAL A 861 -68.60 -1.42 34.47
C VAL A 861 -67.23 -0.76 34.32
N MET A 862 -66.23 -1.31 35.00
CA MET A 862 -64.84 -0.82 34.96
C MET A 862 -63.87 -1.97 34.66
N GLY A 863 -62.63 -1.64 34.32
CA GLY A 863 -61.55 -2.58 34.05
C GLY A 863 -61.06 -2.56 32.62
N ASP A 864 -59.82 -2.98 32.42
CA ASP A 864 -59.15 -2.90 31.12
C ASP A 864 -59.75 -3.93 30.15
N GLY A 865 -60.22 -3.44 29.00
CA GLY A 865 -60.89 -4.29 28.00
C GLY A 865 -62.19 -4.91 28.50
N ALA A 866 -62.84 -4.32 29.51
CA ALA A 866 -64.07 -4.84 30.08
C ALA A 866 -65.19 -4.89 29.03
N THR A 867 -65.71 -6.09 28.78
CA THR A 867 -66.86 -6.34 27.90
C THR A 867 -67.92 -7.12 28.66
N VAL A 868 -69.19 -6.72 28.50
CA VAL A 868 -70.33 -7.36 29.17
C VAL A 868 -71.02 -8.29 28.19
N THR A 869 -71.26 -9.53 28.61
CA THR A 869 -72.17 -10.46 27.93
C THR A 869 -73.23 -10.94 28.92
N TRP A 870 -74.48 -11.02 28.46
CA TRP A 870 -75.62 -11.38 29.30
C TRP A 870 -75.99 -12.84 29.13
N TRP A 871 -76.21 -13.55 30.22
CA TRP A 871 -76.43 -14.99 30.25
C TRP A 871 -77.61 -15.39 31.12
N THR A 872 -78.24 -16.52 30.80
CA THR A 872 -79.30 -17.11 31.63
C THR A 872 -78.78 -17.99 32.78
N ALA A 873 -77.48 -18.28 32.83
CA ALA A 873 -76.83 -19.01 33.91
C ALA A 873 -75.46 -18.41 34.29
N THR A 874 -74.98 -18.77 35.48
CA THR A 874 -73.72 -18.28 36.08
C THR A 874 -72.48 -18.75 35.31
N GLY A 875 -71.38 -18.03 35.46
CA GLY A 875 -70.08 -18.35 34.86
C GLY A 875 -70.01 -18.08 33.37
N GLY A 876 -70.88 -17.22 32.85
CA GLY A 876 -71.00 -16.99 31.41
C GLY A 876 -71.50 -18.22 30.64
N THR A 877 -72.45 -18.97 31.22
CA THR A 877 -73.00 -20.19 30.63
C THR A 877 -74.52 -20.08 30.38
N GLY A 878 -75.10 -21.04 29.66
CA GLY A 878 -76.52 -20.99 29.29
C GLY A 878 -76.77 -20.29 27.95
N THR A 879 -77.93 -19.66 27.79
CA THR A 879 -78.31 -18.95 26.55
C THR A 879 -77.85 -17.49 26.63
N PRO A 880 -77.07 -16.99 25.65
CA PRO A 880 -76.69 -15.58 25.62
C PRO A 880 -77.90 -14.72 25.24
N VAL A 881 -78.16 -13.68 26.02
CA VAL A 881 -79.32 -12.77 25.86
C VAL A 881 -78.90 -11.34 25.55
N GLY A 882 -77.69 -11.13 25.06
CA GLY A 882 -77.19 -9.84 24.58
C GLY A 882 -75.72 -9.61 24.91
N SER A 883 -75.13 -8.60 24.29
CA SER A 883 -73.77 -8.11 24.57
C SER A 883 -73.76 -6.58 24.64
N GLY A 884 -72.83 -6.05 25.45
CA GLY A 884 -72.76 -4.63 25.76
C GLY A 884 -73.47 -4.25 27.06
N LEU A 885 -73.50 -2.94 27.36
CA LEU A 885 -74.00 -2.43 28.63
C LEU A 885 -75.51 -2.69 28.85
N THR A 886 -76.24 -3.12 27.83
CA THR A 886 -77.66 -3.45 27.91
C THR A 886 -77.94 -4.85 27.34
N SER A 887 -78.86 -5.60 27.95
CA SER A 887 -79.33 -6.89 27.41
C SER A 887 -80.34 -6.70 26.26
N ASN A 888 -80.61 -7.75 25.49
CA ASN A 888 -81.86 -7.82 24.74
C ASN A 888 -83.05 -7.87 25.72
N PRO A 889 -84.27 -7.51 25.29
CA PRO A 889 -85.45 -7.64 26.14
C PRO A 889 -85.64 -9.07 26.64
N VAL A 890 -85.78 -9.24 27.96
CA VAL A 890 -85.90 -10.53 28.65
C VAL A 890 -87.18 -10.58 29.50
N GLY A 891 -87.81 -11.76 29.60
CA GLY A 891 -88.98 -11.99 30.46
C GLY A 891 -88.61 -12.20 31.94
N PRO A 892 -89.56 -12.64 32.78
CA PRO A 892 -89.27 -12.99 34.17
C PRO A 892 -88.22 -14.12 34.27
N GLY A 893 -87.24 -13.95 35.15
CA GLY A 893 -86.12 -14.89 35.28
C GLY A 893 -84.90 -14.28 35.98
N THR A 894 -83.89 -15.10 36.24
CA THR A 894 -82.58 -14.64 36.74
C THR A 894 -81.60 -14.54 35.58
N TYR A 895 -80.93 -13.41 35.46
CA TYR A 895 -79.96 -13.14 34.40
C TYR A 895 -78.64 -12.67 35.00
N TYR A 896 -77.54 -12.99 34.33
CA TYR A 896 -76.18 -12.73 34.78
C TYR A 896 -75.48 -11.79 33.79
N ALA A 897 -74.93 -10.70 34.28
CA ALA A 897 -74.01 -9.85 33.51
C ALA A 897 -72.59 -10.39 33.73
N TYR A 898 -72.09 -11.15 32.77
CA TYR A 898 -70.74 -11.69 32.79
C TYR A 898 -69.78 -10.72 32.10
N VAL A 899 -68.91 -10.11 32.89
CA VAL A 899 -67.91 -9.15 32.42
C VAL A 899 -66.58 -9.86 32.24
N THR A 900 -66.05 -9.88 31.03
CA THR A 900 -64.68 -10.33 30.74
C THR A 900 -63.78 -9.12 30.55
N GLY A 901 -62.54 -9.19 31.02
CA GLY A 901 -61.53 -8.15 30.82
C GLY A 901 -60.17 -8.76 30.53
N HIS A 902 -59.19 -7.92 30.24
CA HIS A 902 -57.84 -8.36 29.86
C HIS A 902 -57.10 -9.12 30.97
N CYS A 903 -57.52 -8.99 32.23
CA CYS A 903 -56.88 -9.64 33.37
C CYS A 903 -57.89 -10.23 34.37
N GLY A 904 -59.03 -10.73 33.88
CA GLY A 904 -59.95 -11.49 34.73
C GLY A 904 -61.38 -11.46 34.22
N THR A 905 -62.30 -11.86 35.09
CA THR A 905 -63.75 -11.81 34.85
C THR A 905 -64.48 -11.37 36.12
N ALA A 906 -65.66 -10.78 35.97
CA ALA A 906 -66.56 -10.42 37.07
C ALA A 906 -68.00 -10.75 36.68
N GLU A 907 -68.83 -11.10 37.65
CA GLU A 907 -70.23 -11.45 37.39
C GLU A 907 -71.13 -10.95 38.53
N ILE A 908 -72.29 -10.43 38.18
CA ILE A 908 -73.41 -10.21 39.10
C ILE A 908 -74.72 -10.67 38.46
N SER A 909 -75.70 -11.07 39.28
CA SER A 909 -77.01 -11.51 38.83
C SER A 909 -78.10 -10.51 39.16
N PHE A 910 -79.19 -10.55 38.40
CA PHE A 910 -80.41 -9.77 38.64
C PHE A 910 -81.64 -10.63 38.38
N MET A 911 -82.60 -10.56 39.29
CA MET A 911 -83.88 -11.25 39.16
C MET A 911 -84.95 -10.29 38.65
N VAL A 912 -85.47 -10.57 37.46
CA VAL A 912 -86.66 -9.94 36.90
C VAL A 912 -87.88 -10.67 37.47
N ASN A 913 -88.64 -9.99 38.33
CA ASN A 913 -89.81 -10.55 38.99
C ASN A 913 -91.04 -10.41 38.11
N ALA A 914 -91.87 -11.45 38.06
CA ALA A 914 -93.21 -11.35 37.53
C ALA A 914 -94.13 -10.68 38.55
N LYS A 915 -95.00 -9.78 38.10
CA LYS A 915 -96.13 -9.28 38.90
C LYS A 915 -97.08 -10.43 39.19
N THR A 916 -97.60 -10.46 40.41
CA THR A 916 -98.60 -11.47 40.79
C THR A 916 -99.93 -11.11 40.14
N ASN A 917 -100.53 -12.03 39.38
CA ASN A 917 -101.89 -11.83 38.84
C ASN A 917 -102.88 -11.60 39.99
N VAL A 918 -103.83 -10.69 39.76
CA VAL A 918 -104.91 -10.42 40.72
C VAL A 918 -105.89 -11.59 40.77
N ASP A 919 -106.28 -12.00 41.98
CA ASP A 919 -107.28 -13.05 42.21
C ASP A 919 -108.01 -12.81 43.55
N ILE A 920 -109.22 -13.36 43.68
CA ILE A 920 -110.05 -13.33 44.89
C ILE A 920 -110.61 -14.74 45.09
N THR A 921 -110.18 -15.42 46.14
CA THR A 921 -110.49 -16.86 46.33
C THR A 921 -111.86 -17.12 46.95
N GLY A 922 -112.51 -16.12 47.53
CA GLY A 922 -113.88 -16.29 48.03
C GLY A 922 -114.42 -15.10 48.82
N ILE A 923 -115.61 -15.28 49.37
CA ILE A 923 -116.32 -14.30 50.20
C ILE A 923 -116.76 -14.99 51.49
N THR A 924 -116.54 -14.36 52.64
CA THR A 924 -117.09 -14.82 53.92
C THR A 924 -118.00 -13.76 54.51
N PRO A 925 -119.25 -14.12 54.87
CA PRO A 925 -120.12 -13.25 55.65
C PRO A 925 -119.78 -13.33 57.15
N THR A 926 -119.89 -12.22 57.89
CA THR A 926 -119.71 -12.22 59.36
C THR A 926 -120.77 -13.07 60.08
N ALA A 927 -121.98 -13.13 59.52
CA ALA A 927 -123.06 -14.02 59.94
C ALA A 927 -123.89 -14.46 58.72
N ASN A 928 -124.16 -15.77 58.62
CA ASN A 928 -125.07 -16.37 57.64
C ASN A 928 -125.46 -17.78 58.13
N PRO A 929 -126.75 -18.06 58.46
CA PRO A 929 -127.93 -17.23 58.24
C PRO A 929 -128.01 -15.97 59.15
N ILE A 930 -128.81 -14.98 58.75
CA ILE A 930 -129.19 -13.78 59.53
C ILE A 930 -130.71 -13.68 59.67
N CYS A 931 -131.21 -13.02 60.72
CA CYS A 931 -132.65 -12.77 60.91
C CYS A 931 -133.21 -11.82 59.83
N ALA A 932 -134.52 -11.89 59.55
CA ALA A 932 -135.18 -10.99 58.61
C ALA A 932 -134.94 -9.50 58.97
N GLU A 933 -134.72 -8.67 57.95
CA GLU A 933 -134.39 -7.22 58.06
C GLU A 933 -133.03 -6.87 58.70
N GLN A 934 -132.19 -7.85 59.04
CA GLN A 934 -130.79 -7.61 59.44
C GLN A 934 -129.85 -7.60 58.23
N THR A 935 -128.70 -6.95 58.38
CA THR A 935 -127.62 -6.94 57.37
C THR A 935 -126.37 -7.63 57.89
N THR A 936 -125.58 -8.25 57.01
CA THR A 936 -124.26 -8.81 57.33
C THR A 936 -123.15 -8.01 56.63
N THR A 937 -121.90 -8.17 57.09
CA THR A 937 -120.74 -7.65 56.36
C THR A 937 -120.13 -8.79 55.55
N LEU A 938 -119.93 -8.58 54.27
CA LEU A 938 -119.20 -9.51 53.40
C LEU A 938 -117.74 -9.10 53.36
N THR A 939 -116.82 -10.05 53.54
CA THR A 939 -115.38 -9.83 53.40
C THR A 939 -114.87 -10.66 52.23
N ALA A 940 -114.15 -10.03 51.30
CA ALA A 940 -113.44 -10.72 50.23
C ALA A 940 -112.17 -11.34 50.81
N ASN A 941 -111.99 -12.64 50.60
CA ASN A 941 -110.86 -13.41 51.10
C ASN A 941 -109.91 -13.80 49.98
N GLY A 942 -108.67 -14.08 50.38
CA GLY A 942 -107.59 -14.48 49.47
C GLY A 942 -107.37 -13.49 48.33
N VAL A 943 -107.53 -12.19 48.62
CA VAL A 943 -107.20 -11.12 47.69
C VAL A 943 -105.68 -11.11 47.53
N ILE A 944 -105.22 -11.54 46.36
CA ILE A 944 -103.80 -11.56 45.99
C ILE A 944 -103.59 -10.70 44.74
N GLY A 945 -102.36 -10.22 44.53
CA GLY A 945 -101.99 -9.38 43.39
C GLY A 945 -101.45 -8.00 43.81
N ASP A 946 -100.37 -7.57 43.16
CA ASP A 946 -99.71 -6.31 43.49
C ASP A 946 -100.57 -5.10 43.05
N GLY A 947 -101.05 -4.32 44.03
CA GLY A 947 -101.95 -3.20 43.78
C GLY A 947 -103.42 -3.60 43.50
N ALA A 948 -103.84 -4.80 43.93
CA ALA A 948 -105.21 -5.27 43.79
C ALA A 948 -106.22 -4.35 44.50
N VAL A 949 -107.30 -3.98 43.81
CA VAL A 949 -108.44 -3.25 44.39
C VAL A 949 -109.71 -4.09 44.22
N VAL A 950 -110.34 -4.46 45.33
CA VAL A 950 -111.63 -5.15 45.33
C VAL A 950 -112.75 -4.13 45.17
N THR A 951 -113.61 -4.35 44.20
CA THR A 951 -114.83 -3.57 43.98
C THR A 951 -116.04 -4.48 44.04
N TRP A 952 -117.08 -4.11 44.79
CA TRP A 952 -118.26 -4.94 44.98
C TRP A 952 -119.36 -4.58 43.99
N TYR A 953 -120.01 -5.60 43.42
CA TYR A 953 -121.11 -5.44 42.48
C TYR A 953 -122.29 -6.35 42.83
N THR A 954 -123.48 -5.97 42.36
CA THR A 954 -124.71 -6.79 42.49
C THR A 954 -124.80 -7.92 41.46
N GLY A 955 -123.78 -8.13 40.63
CA GLY A 955 -123.74 -9.16 39.58
C GLY A 955 -122.33 -9.67 39.30
N PRO A 956 -122.18 -10.87 38.71
CA PRO A 956 -120.88 -11.50 38.44
C PRO A 956 -120.05 -10.70 37.41
N ASN A 957 -118.72 -10.85 37.46
CA ASN A 957 -117.74 -10.22 36.56
C ASN A 957 -117.83 -8.69 36.47
N GLY A 958 -118.18 -8.02 37.57
CA GLY A 958 -118.25 -6.55 37.62
C GLY A 958 -119.48 -5.95 36.94
N THR A 959 -120.54 -6.74 36.76
CA THR A 959 -121.81 -6.28 36.18
C THR A 959 -122.83 -5.90 37.26
N GLY A 960 -123.80 -5.05 36.93
CA GLY A 960 -124.79 -4.53 37.90
C GLY A 960 -124.37 -3.20 38.56
N SER A 961 -124.95 -2.88 39.71
CA SER A 961 -124.63 -1.63 40.44
C SER A 961 -123.33 -1.78 41.22
N ASN A 962 -122.43 -0.80 41.10
CA ASN A 962 -121.21 -0.72 41.90
C ASN A 962 -121.55 -0.27 43.32
N LEU A 963 -121.17 -1.08 44.30
CA LEU A 963 -121.49 -0.89 45.72
C LEU A 963 -120.32 -0.31 46.54
N GLY A 964 -119.20 -0.01 45.88
CA GLY A 964 -118.01 0.59 46.49
C GLY A 964 -116.77 -0.30 46.40
N THR A 965 -115.63 0.30 46.76
CA THR A 965 -114.31 -0.34 46.78
C THR A 965 -113.85 -0.61 48.20
N GLY A 966 -113.31 -1.79 48.48
CA GLY A 966 -112.81 -2.18 49.80
C GLY A 966 -112.82 -3.69 50.01
N LEU A 967 -112.00 -4.19 50.93
CA LEU A 967 -111.94 -5.62 51.27
C LEU A 967 -113.23 -6.13 51.93
N SER A 968 -114.04 -5.23 52.48
CA SER A 968 -115.33 -5.54 53.08
C SER A 968 -116.44 -4.67 52.52
N LEU A 969 -117.64 -5.25 52.43
CA LEU A 969 -118.88 -4.59 52.08
C LEU A 969 -119.86 -4.71 53.26
N PRO A 970 -120.04 -3.64 54.05
CA PRO A 970 -121.05 -3.61 55.10
C PRO A 970 -122.46 -3.42 54.51
N GLY A 971 -123.48 -3.95 55.18
CA GLY A 971 -124.89 -3.70 54.83
C GLY A 971 -125.51 -4.67 53.82
N ALA A 972 -124.92 -5.86 53.59
CA ALA A 972 -125.47 -6.84 52.67
C ALA A 972 -126.78 -7.46 53.22
N ALA A 973 -127.88 -7.25 52.49
CA ALA A 973 -129.23 -7.69 52.85
C ALA A 973 -129.61 -9.05 52.22
N THR A 974 -130.62 -9.71 52.81
CA THR A 974 -131.16 -11.00 52.36
C THR A 974 -131.72 -10.95 50.93
N GLY A 975 -131.47 -11.98 50.11
CA GLY A 975 -132.09 -12.15 48.79
C GLY A 975 -131.36 -11.50 47.60
N THR A 976 -130.19 -10.88 47.81
CA THR A 976 -129.36 -10.28 46.74
C THR A 976 -128.03 -11.02 46.61
N THR A 977 -127.57 -11.28 45.38
CA THR A 977 -126.25 -11.86 45.10
C THR A 977 -125.20 -10.75 45.02
N TYR A 978 -124.11 -10.88 45.77
CA TYR A 978 -123.00 -9.94 45.77
C TYR A 978 -121.75 -10.63 45.22
N CYS A 979 -121.09 -9.99 44.27
CA CYS A 979 -119.84 -10.50 43.68
C CYS A 979 -118.74 -9.43 43.82
N PRO A 980 -117.61 -9.73 44.47
CA PRO A 980 -116.41 -8.92 44.33
C PRO A 980 -115.86 -9.15 42.92
N CYS A 981 -115.49 -8.05 42.25
CA CYS A 981 -114.73 -8.07 41.02
C CYS A 981 -113.38 -7.40 41.29
N ASP A 982 -112.31 -8.03 40.85
CA ASP A 982 -110.99 -7.41 40.80
C ASP A 982 -110.93 -6.43 39.62
N ARG A 983 -110.29 -5.27 39.81
CA ARG A 983 -110.00 -4.35 38.72
C ARG A 983 -108.50 -4.30 38.48
N ARG A 984 -108.04 -4.82 37.34
CA ARG A 984 -106.62 -4.77 36.94
C ARG A 984 -106.19 -3.32 36.80
N LEU A 985 -105.22 -2.88 37.61
CA LEU A 985 -104.62 -1.55 37.46
C LEU A 985 -103.27 -1.57 36.73
N TRP A 986 -102.65 -2.74 36.47
CA TRP A 986 -101.25 -2.75 36.01
C TRP A 986 -100.80 -3.84 35.01
N CYS A 987 -101.65 -4.81 34.63
CA CYS A 987 -101.40 -5.75 33.52
C CYS A 987 -102.71 -5.92 32.74
N ALA A 988 -102.74 -5.59 31.45
CA ALA A 988 -103.93 -5.65 30.60
C ALA A 988 -104.13 -7.06 30.06
#